data_AF-A0A438MQJ4-F1
#
_entry.id   AF-A0A438MQJ4-F1
#
_cell.length_a   1.000
_cell.length_b   1.000
_cell.length_c   1.000
_cell.angle_alpha   90.00
_cell.angle_beta   90.00
_cell.angle_gamma   90.00
#
_symmetry.space_group_name_H-M   'P 1'
#
loop_
_entity.id
_entity.type
_entity.pdbx_description
1 polymer ?
#
loop_
_entity_poly.entity_id
_entity_poly.type
_entity_poly.pdbx_seq_one_letter_code
_entity_poly.pdbx_strand_id
1 'polypeptide(L)'
;MSVPIQKFELWASKHVDFCPLQSLKDAVIGVDASYYLDLRLNGNNEEPLKHALGGIPFCYKKAVEDDIALLRQHGVTPIFVFNGLDFVNKSKPDSLSVDSKRVQDEAWHHYLSGDSKKTVADFGKAKYPIDIMTRPLQKILIENKVEFIVAPYSATAQLAYLLNLPDQYIDAVMASTEAFLFGVDKIVTDINHNKSTLSLLARHTCEDVLKVNMDALRDAQLLLGTSYTPTFPVLEGMATGKPVTIVDAINLLNSVNKSVIQLCGFHRDHPQVQALNYSTRYKKAIMTIRHHVVLEKSGVVAPLNFDTAPGDVHEFVGQRLPEELFFYISRGILGSQIPNWLTSGEIVLSLPGGVLDSEPYRRLVIESLNPLRTEALKILAESLHYYYQSRVVKVDPWVPQDTSSLTIEIRNTSPFKMKLSPWKVRGSDVESIFADSGHDSAFLSCLRALKDPSFAEKTIGPVKVPHPALRTTDEVIANTIFRFLYVRGFVDDKHQLTTWGKALETALSVADEEQAIVGIEMLRLGLFTGNFATGTPVAKTDKDYPRKVFTNLISKTACLGRIRHKPMGFVGPLDRQLLTYAWKITAVRRSLRDLLETVLTSMFLNGDVDRDRDDWTVIVQRLPFAGDNGSGLGIAAKTYLDAVSEDAEPTDALKTAIKHQEGKYNWFQQLRGNGHLTKSLDQAWTLWDAIYAASQVPGTEVKEAKLFSDANEWLAIRR
;
A
#
# COMPACT_ATOMS: atom_id res chain seq x y z
N MET A 1 7.96 -7.88 32.41
CA MET A 1 7.40 -7.42 31.12
C MET A 1 7.50 -5.91 31.11
N SER A 2 8.14 -5.31 30.10
CA SER A 2 8.00 -3.87 29.85
C SER A 2 6.53 -3.58 29.55
N VAL A 3 5.99 -2.54 30.16
CA VAL A 3 4.63 -2.06 29.86
C VAL A 3 4.77 -1.07 28.70
N PRO A 4 3.86 -1.05 27.71
CA PRO A 4 3.98 -0.10 26.61
C PRO A 4 3.89 1.35 27.10
N ILE A 5 4.64 2.22 26.42
CA ILE A 5 4.50 3.67 26.58
C ILE A 5 3.13 4.08 26.05
N GLN A 6 2.35 4.76 26.88
CA GLN A 6 1.08 5.35 26.48
C GLN A 6 1.38 6.63 25.68
N LYS A 7 1.25 6.54 24.35
CA LYS A 7 1.29 7.71 23.46
C LYS A 7 0.26 8.76 23.91
N PHE A 8 0.55 10.03 23.65
CA PHE A 8 -0.27 11.17 24.07
C PHE A 8 -1.75 11.03 23.68
N GLU A 9 -2.01 10.55 22.46
CA GLU A 9 -3.36 10.32 21.95
C GLU A 9 -4.22 9.39 22.83
N LEU A 10 -3.64 8.32 23.36
CA LEU A 10 -4.38 7.39 24.21
C LEU A 10 -4.73 8.03 25.57
N TRP A 11 -3.87 8.92 26.09
CA TRP A 11 -4.21 9.73 27.27
C TRP A 11 -5.32 10.75 26.94
N ALA A 12 -5.17 11.46 25.81
CA ALA A 12 -6.07 12.53 25.41
C ALA A 12 -7.48 12.04 25.04
N SER A 13 -7.63 10.78 24.61
CA SER A 13 -8.93 10.16 24.31
C SER A 13 -9.94 10.19 25.47
N LYS A 14 -9.47 10.42 26.71
CA LYS A 14 -10.30 10.55 27.91
C LYS A 14 -10.92 11.95 28.09
N HIS A 15 -10.50 12.92 27.28
CA HIS A 15 -10.87 14.33 27.38
C HIS A 15 -11.60 14.81 26.11
N VAL A 16 -12.37 13.92 25.50
CA VAL A 16 -13.10 14.15 24.25
C VAL A 16 -14.48 14.72 24.53
N ASP A 17 -14.83 15.79 23.81
CA ASP A 17 -16.16 16.38 23.75
C ASP A 17 -16.93 15.86 22.52
N PHE A 18 -18.25 16.06 22.50
CA PHE A 18 -19.09 15.63 21.38
C PHE A 18 -19.77 16.83 20.72
N CYS A 19 -19.71 16.89 19.38
CA CYS A 19 -20.38 17.91 18.58
C CYS A 19 -21.44 17.27 17.67
N PRO A 20 -22.73 17.64 17.78
CA PRO A 20 -23.77 17.16 16.88
C PRO A 20 -23.50 17.53 15.42
N LEU A 21 -23.60 16.56 14.50
CA LEU A 21 -23.42 16.80 13.07
C LEU A 21 -24.43 17.82 12.51
N GLN A 22 -25.62 17.88 13.09
CA GLN A 22 -26.66 18.85 12.72
C GLN A 22 -26.19 20.30 12.82
N SER A 23 -25.24 20.59 13.72
CA SER A 23 -24.69 21.93 13.93
C SER A 23 -23.59 22.29 12.92
N LEU A 24 -23.18 21.35 12.06
CA LEU A 24 -22.06 21.49 11.13
C LEU A 24 -22.54 21.54 9.67
N LYS A 25 -23.80 21.92 9.44
CA LYS A 25 -24.31 22.06 8.08
C LYS A 25 -23.43 23.03 7.28
N ASP A 26 -23.09 22.62 6.06
CA ASP A 26 -22.24 23.34 5.10
C ASP A 26 -20.76 23.45 5.53
N ALA A 27 -20.36 22.79 6.64
CA ALA A 27 -18.97 22.76 7.07
C ALA A 27 -18.11 21.82 6.20
N VAL A 28 -16.84 22.20 6.01
CA VAL A 28 -15.83 21.41 5.32
C VAL A 28 -14.85 20.83 6.34
N ILE A 29 -14.70 19.50 6.36
CA ILE A 29 -13.76 18.81 7.24
C ILE A 29 -12.57 18.31 6.42
N GLY A 30 -11.39 18.81 6.72
CA GLY A 30 -10.15 18.25 6.21
C GLY A 30 -9.78 16.98 6.98
N VAL A 31 -9.58 15.87 6.28
CA VAL A 31 -9.33 14.55 6.87
C VAL A 31 -7.90 14.10 6.55
N ASP A 32 -7.09 13.88 7.58
CA ASP A 32 -5.81 13.18 7.42
C ASP A 32 -6.09 11.72 7.05
N ALA A 33 -5.79 11.36 5.81
CA ALA A 33 -6.10 10.04 5.28
C ALA A 33 -5.35 8.91 6.02
N SER A 34 -4.14 9.16 6.50
CA SER A 34 -3.37 8.14 7.24
C SER A 34 -3.95 7.92 8.63
N TYR A 35 -4.37 8.99 9.30
CA TYR A 35 -5.10 8.91 10.56
C TYR A 35 -6.42 8.17 10.40
N TYR A 36 -7.21 8.55 9.39
CA TYR A 36 -8.49 7.92 9.10
C TYR A 36 -8.35 6.42 8.80
N LEU A 37 -7.35 6.04 8.00
CA LEU A 37 -7.02 4.64 7.75
C LEU A 37 -6.65 3.90 9.04
N ASP A 38 -5.79 4.47 9.89
CA ASP A 38 -5.44 3.83 11.16
C ASP A 38 -6.67 3.67 12.08
N LEU A 39 -7.54 4.67 12.14
CA LEU A 39 -8.77 4.61 12.91
C LEU A 39 -9.69 3.48 12.43
N ARG A 40 -9.95 3.38 11.12
CA ARG A 40 -10.87 2.39 10.54
C ARG A 40 -10.28 0.99 10.42
N LEU A 41 -8.96 0.85 10.37
CA LEU A 41 -8.30 -0.45 10.27
C LEU A 41 -7.83 -0.96 11.63
N ASN A 42 -7.33 -0.09 12.49
CA ASN A 42 -6.62 -0.46 13.72
C ASN A 42 -7.25 0.12 15.00
N GLY A 43 -8.27 0.99 14.88
CA GLY A 43 -9.00 1.57 16.01
C GLY A 43 -10.17 0.70 16.50
N ASN A 44 -10.76 -0.11 15.62
CA ASN A 44 -11.82 -1.06 15.97
C ASN A 44 -11.40 -2.53 15.70
N ASN A 45 -12.01 -3.45 16.45
CA ASN A 45 -11.77 -4.89 16.33
C ASN A 45 -12.90 -5.60 15.57
N GLU A 46 -13.49 -4.93 14.57
CA GLU A 46 -14.57 -5.49 13.74
C GLU A 46 -14.08 -6.68 12.90
N GLU A 47 -12.84 -6.60 12.41
CA GLU A 47 -12.17 -7.68 11.68
C GLU A 47 -10.85 -8.05 12.35
N PRO A 48 -10.87 -8.90 13.40
CA PRO A 48 -9.65 -9.26 14.12
C PRO A 48 -8.72 -10.13 13.27
N LEU A 49 -9.26 -10.98 12.38
CA LEU A 49 -8.46 -11.92 11.58
C LEU A 49 -7.90 -11.33 10.27
N LYS A 50 -8.07 -10.02 10.01
CA LYS A 50 -7.52 -9.36 8.80
C LYS A 50 -6.01 -9.59 8.65
N HIS A 51 -5.26 -9.65 9.76
CA HIS A 51 -3.81 -9.92 9.77
C HIS A 51 -3.46 -11.33 9.30
N ALA A 52 -4.34 -12.31 9.54
CA ALA A 52 -4.14 -13.69 9.13
C ALA A 52 -4.45 -13.92 7.65
N LEU A 53 -5.20 -13.02 7.02
CA LEU A 53 -5.60 -13.09 5.62
C LEU A 53 -4.80 -12.17 4.70
N GLY A 54 -4.39 -11.00 5.20
CA GLY A 54 -3.89 -9.93 4.35
C GLY A 54 -4.99 -9.38 3.42
N GLY A 55 -4.60 -8.65 2.39
CA GLY A 55 -5.55 -8.07 1.43
C GLY A 55 -6.28 -6.83 1.95
N ILE A 56 -7.30 -6.40 1.22
CA ILE A 56 -8.24 -5.38 1.70
C ILE A 56 -9.22 -6.05 2.69
N PRO A 57 -9.40 -5.53 3.92
CA PRO A 57 -10.41 -6.05 4.85
C PRO A 57 -11.84 -5.96 4.26
N PHE A 58 -12.74 -6.84 4.70
CA PHE A 58 -14.05 -7.02 4.06
C PHE A 58 -15.09 -5.94 4.40
N CYS A 59 -15.05 -5.42 5.62
CA CYS A 59 -15.88 -4.33 6.13
C CYS A 59 -15.38 -2.96 5.68
N TYR A 60 -14.09 -2.85 5.32
CA TYR A 60 -13.40 -1.58 5.04
C TYR A 60 -14.18 -0.68 4.07
N LYS A 61 -14.54 -1.19 2.88
CA LYS A 61 -15.24 -0.36 1.87
C LYS A 61 -16.56 0.18 2.41
N LYS A 62 -17.35 -0.68 3.04
CA LYS A 62 -18.64 -0.31 3.63
C LYS A 62 -18.46 0.74 4.73
N ALA A 63 -17.50 0.57 5.63
CA ALA A 63 -17.24 1.52 6.71
C ALA A 63 -16.91 2.94 6.17
N VAL A 64 -16.11 3.01 5.09
CA VAL A 64 -15.80 4.28 4.43
C VAL A 64 -17.02 4.90 3.76
N GLU A 65 -17.82 4.10 3.05
CA GLU A 65 -19.05 4.56 2.40
C GLU A 65 -20.09 5.05 3.41
N ASP A 66 -20.24 4.34 4.53
CA ASP A 66 -21.16 4.70 5.61
C ASP A 66 -20.73 6.04 6.26
N ASP A 67 -19.43 6.26 6.51
CA ASP A 67 -18.92 7.54 7.01
C ASP A 67 -19.22 8.70 6.06
N ILE A 68 -18.90 8.52 4.77
CA ILE A 68 -19.15 9.54 3.74
C ILE A 68 -20.64 9.84 3.65
N ALA A 69 -21.49 8.81 3.67
CA ALA A 69 -22.93 8.96 3.62
C ALA A 69 -23.47 9.73 4.82
N LEU A 70 -22.99 9.43 6.04
CA LEU A 70 -23.41 10.11 7.26
C LEU A 70 -23.04 11.61 7.23
N LEU A 71 -21.81 11.94 6.84
CA LEU A 71 -21.37 13.34 6.73
C LEU A 71 -22.21 14.08 5.68
N ARG A 72 -22.40 13.48 4.50
CA ARG A 72 -23.18 14.06 3.41
C ARG A 72 -24.65 14.27 3.79
N GLN A 73 -25.25 13.34 4.52
CA GLN A 73 -26.63 13.45 5.00
C GLN A 73 -26.84 14.69 5.88
N HIS A 74 -25.81 15.12 6.60
CA HIS A 74 -25.85 16.31 7.46
C HIS A 74 -25.31 17.58 6.77
N GLY A 75 -25.02 17.52 5.46
CA GLY A 75 -24.47 18.65 4.70
C GLY A 75 -23.01 18.96 5.03
N VAL A 76 -22.25 17.99 5.56
CA VAL A 76 -20.82 18.14 5.84
C VAL A 76 -20.00 17.61 4.66
N THR A 77 -19.03 18.39 4.20
CA THR A 77 -18.16 18.01 3.07
C THR A 77 -16.79 17.53 3.57
N PRO A 78 -16.44 16.25 3.44
CA PRO A 78 -15.08 15.80 3.73
C PRO A 78 -14.13 16.07 2.56
N ILE A 79 -12.90 16.48 2.85
CA ILE A 79 -11.79 16.56 1.90
C ILE A 79 -10.62 15.77 2.47
N PHE A 80 -10.13 14.76 1.74
CA PHE A 80 -9.05 13.91 2.22
C PHE A 80 -7.67 14.44 1.80
N VAL A 81 -6.75 14.49 2.75
CA VAL A 81 -5.35 14.85 2.50
C VAL A 81 -4.48 13.64 2.81
N PHE A 82 -3.77 13.15 1.80
CA PHE A 82 -2.84 12.03 1.93
C PHE A 82 -1.41 12.52 2.17
N ASN A 83 -0.63 11.71 2.90
CA ASN A 83 0.81 11.92 3.00
C ASN A 83 1.48 11.70 1.64
N GLY A 84 2.43 12.57 1.28
CA GLY A 84 3.27 12.44 0.11
C GLY A 84 4.61 11.80 0.43
N LEU A 85 5.69 12.53 0.19
CA LEU A 85 7.05 12.08 0.45
C LEU A 85 7.33 11.93 1.95
N ASP A 86 8.30 11.08 2.26
CA ASP A 86 8.82 10.96 3.61
C ASP A 86 9.80 12.10 3.89
N PHE A 87 9.67 12.69 5.08
CA PHE A 87 10.64 13.67 5.57
C PHE A 87 11.78 12.99 6.33
N VAL A 88 12.88 13.71 6.55
CA VAL A 88 14.07 13.15 7.19
C VAL A 88 13.75 12.72 8.63
N ASN A 89 14.19 11.52 9.01
CA ASN A 89 13.93 10.90 10.31
C ASN A 89 12.47 10.59 10.63
N LYS A 90 11.57 10.53 9.64
CA LYS A 90 10.21 10.05 9.85
C LYS A 90 10.22 8.65 10.49
N SER A 91 9.49 8.50 11.59
CA SER A 91 9.37 7.23 12.30
C SER A 91 8.78 6.13 11.41
N LYS A 92 9.23 4.88 11.60
CA LYS A 92 8.67 3.73 10.88
C LYS A 92 7.20 3.50 11.29
N PRO A 93 6.35 3.01 10.38
CA PRO A 93 4.96 2.68 10.70
C PRO A 93 4.84 1.69 11.88
N ASP A 94 3.83 1.88 12.73
CA ASP A 94 3.56 1.03 13.90
C ASP A 94 3.28 -0.44 13.51
N SER A 95 2.81 -0.70 12.28
CA SER A 95 2.63 -2.05 11.73
C SER A 95 3.94 -2.85 11.62
N LEU A 96 5.08 -2.16 11.52
CA LEU A 96 6.42 -2.74 11.47
C LEU A 96 7.11 -2.81 12.83
N SER A 97 6.44 -2.36 13.90
CA SER A 97 6.98 -2.39 15.26
C SER A 97 7.26 -3.82 15.74
N VAL A 98 8.24 -3.94 16.65
CA VAL A 98 8.60 -5.23 17.27
C VAL A 98 7.40 -5.83 18.01
N ASP A 99 6.63 -5.00 18.71
CA ASP A 99 5.44 -5.44 19.43
C ASP A 99 4.33 -5.96 18.51
N SER A 100 4.03 -5.26 17.41
CA SER A 100 3.03 -5.73 16.44
C SER A 100 3.42 -7.08 15.85
N LYS A 101 4.72 -7.28 15.53
CA LYS A 101 5.22 -8.56 15.03
C LYS A 101 5.12 -9.68 16.07
N ARG A 102 5.55 -9.42 17.31
CA ARG A 102 5.50 -10.38 18.42
C ARG A 102 4.07 -10.87 18.67
N VAL A 103 3.11 -9.95 18.73
CA VAL A 103 1.70 -10.27 18.96
C VAL A 103 1.12 -11.14 17.84
N GLN A 104 1.52 -10.91 16.58
CA GLN A 104 1.09 -11.75 15.46
C GLN A 104 1.70 -13.16 15.53
N ASP A 105 2.95 -13.30 15.97
CA ASP A 105 3.57 -14.61 16.18
C ASP A 105 2.91 -15.38 17.34
N GLU A 106 2.57 -14.69 18.43
CA GLU A 106 1.77 -15.25 19.54
C GLU A 106 0.39 -15.72 19.06
N ALA A 107 -0.29 -14.93 18.23
CA ALA A 107 -1.58 -15.29 17.66
C ALA A 107 -1.50 -16.56 16.78
N TRP A 108 -0.46 -16.68 15.96
CA TRP A 108 -0.19 -17.91 15.20
C TRP A 108 0.12 -19.10 16.09
N HIS A 109 0.85 -18.91 17.20
CA HIS A 109 1.09 -19.99 18.16
C HIS A 109 -0.22 -20.49 18.78
N HIS A 110 -1.09 -19.59 19.23
CA HIS A 110 -2.40 -19.94 19.78
C HIS A 110 -3.30 -20.63 18.76
N TYR A 111 -3.22 -20.22 17.48
CA TYR A 111 -3.96 -20.87 16.41
C TYR A 111 -3.51 -22.33 16.23
N LEU A 112 -2.20 -22.57 16.21
CA LEU A 112 -1.63 -23.91 16.08
C LEU A 112 -1.90 -24.79 17.31
N SER A 113 -2.10 -24.22 18.50
CA SER A 113 -2.50 -24.95 19.71
C SER A 113 -4.02 -25.15 19.84
N GLY A 114 -4.83 -24.65 18.90
CA GLY A 114 -6.28 -24.76 18.92
C GLY A 114 -7.02 -23.78 19.85
N ASP A 115 -6.35 -22.77 20.40
CA ASP A 115 -6.97 -21.76 21.29
C ASP A 115 -7.55 -20.59 20.48
N SER A 116 -8.71 -20.83 19.86
CA SER A 116 -9.38 -19.86 18.98
C SER A 116 -9.68 -18.52 19.63
N LYS A 117 -10.02 -18.50 20.94
CA LYS A 117 -10.33 -17.27 21.66
C LYS A 117 -9.10 -16.37 21.78
N LYS A 118 -7.95 -16.93 22.16
CA LYS A 118 -6.71 -16.17 22.23
C LYS A 118 -6.17 -15.78 20.86
N THR A 119 -6.30 -16.64 19.85
CA THR A 119 -5.95 -16.30 18.46
C THR A 119 -6.63 -15.01 18.01
N VAL A 120 -7.95 -14.92 18.18
CA VAL A 120 -8.73 -13.73 17.79
C VAL A 120 -8.32 -12.52 18.62
N ALA A 121 -8.14 -12.69 19.93
CA ALA A 121 -7.76 -11.60 20.83
C ALA A 121 -6.37 -11.04 20.53
N ASP A 122 -5.39 -11.88 20.20
CA ASP A 122 -4.03 -11.44 19.91
C ASP A 122 -3.92 -10.83 18.51
N PHE A 123 -4.55 -11.42 17.48
CA PHE A 123 -4.61 -10.76 16.17
C PHE A 123 -5.29 -9.38 16.26
N GLY A 124 -6.32 -9.21 17.10
CA GLY A 124 -6.95 -7.91 17.35
C GLY A 124 -6.08 -6.87 18.07
N LYS A 125 -4.90 -7.25 18.57
CA LYS A 125 -3.92 -6.30 19.15
C LYS A 125 -2.87 -5.84 18.14
N ALA A 126 -2.76 -6.52 17.00
CA ALA A 126 -1.77 -6.21 15.98
C ALA A 126 -2.15 -4.94 15.18
N LYS A 127 -1.16 -4.31 14.53
CA LYS A 127 -1.36 -3.13 13.69
C LYS A 127 -1.25 -3.48 12.21
N TYR A 128 -2.30 -3.17 11.46
CA TYR A 128 -2.45 -3.49 10.04
C TYR A 128 -1.75 -2.40 9.23
N PRO A 129 -1.00 -2.77 8.17
CA PRO A 129 -0.32 -1.78 7.33
C PRO A 129 -1.33 -0.90 6.58
N ILE A 130 -1.26 0.41 6.82
CA ILE A 130 -2.14 1.41 6.17
C ILE A 130 -1.62 1.83 4.79
N ASP A 131 -0.33 1.64 4.50
CA ASP A 131 0.31 2.04 3.25
C ASP A 131 -0.26 1.30 2.04
N ILE A 132 -0.61 0.02 2.21
CA ILE A 132 -1.28 -0.78 1.18
C ILE A 132 -2.75 -0.36 0.95
N MET A 133 -3.29 0.53 1.79
CA MET A 133 -4.69 0.98 1.77
C MET A 133 -4.88 2.39 1.18
N THR A 134 -3.79 3.09 0.86
CA THR A 134 -3.82 4.42 0.21
C THR A 134 -4.55 4.41 -1.13
N ARG A 135 -4.13 3.57 -2.08
CA ARG A 135 -4.76 3.48 -3.41
C ARG A 135 -6.21 2.93 -3.34
N PRO A 136 -6.52 1.92 -2.51
CA PRO A 136 -7.91 1.51 -2.27
C PRO A 136 -8.79 2.63 -1.74
N LEU A 137 -8.30 3.45 -0.80
CA LEU A 137 -9.05 4.60 -0.30
C LEU A 137 -9.31 5.63 -1.41
N GLN A 138 -8.28 6.03 -2.15
CA GLN A 138 -8.41 6.97 -3.27
C GLN A 138 -9.46 6.50 -4.28
N LYS A 139 -9.46 5.21 -4.62
CA LYS A 139 -10.46 4.62 -5.51
C LYS A 139 -11.89 4.77 -4.95
N ILE A 140 -12.11 4.45 -3.66
CA ILE A 140 -13.43 4.62 -3.02
C ILE A 140 -13.85 6.09 -2.99
N LEU A 141 -12.93 7.02 -2.72
CA LEU A 141 -13.21 8.45 -2.70
C LEU A 141 -13.64 8.95 -4.08
N ILE A 142 -12.93 8.56 -5.15
CA ILE A 142 -13.28 8.90 -6.54
C ILE A 142 -14.66 8.33 -6.88
N GLU A 143 -14.91 7.04 -6.59
CA GLU A 143 -16.21 6.39 -6.82
C GLU A 143 -17.37 7.12 -6.11
N ASN A 144 -17.10 7.70 -4.94
CA ASN A 144 -18.07 8.44 -4.13
C ASN A 144 -18.05 9.96 -4.37
N LYS A 145 -17.29 10.46 -5.35
CA LYS A 145 -17.14 11.90 -5.65
C LYS A 145 -16.69 12.73 -4.45
N VAL A 146 -15.75 12.20 -3.67
CA VAL A 146 -15.10 12.90 -2.56
C VAL A 146 -13.75 13.39 -3.02
N GLU A 147 -13.49 14.68 -2.79
CA GLU A 147 -12.23 15.31 -3.16
C GLU A 147 -11.08 14.82 -2.28
N PHE A 148 -9.92 14.66 -2.91
CA PHE A 148 -8.68 14.42 -2.19
C PHE A 148 -7.51 15.11 -2.86
N ILE A 149 -6.47 15.36 -2.06
CA ILE A 149 -5.15 15.78 -2.51
C ILE A 149 -4.08 14.97 -1.80
N VAL A 150 -2.90 14.87 -2.41
CA VAL A 150 -1.70 14.35 -1.73
C VAL A 150 -0.81 15.54 -1.37
N ALA A 151 -0.50 15.72 -0.09
CA ALA A 151 0.43 16.74 0.37
C ALA A 151 1.84 16.46 -0.18
N PRO A 152 2.74 17.47 -0.31
CA PRO A 152 4.12 17.22 -0.71
C PRO A 152 4.84 16.25 0.24
N TYR A 153 4.56 16.37 1.54
CA TYR A 153 5.13 15.53 2.60
C TYR A 153 4.06 15.11 3.61
N SER A 154 3.75 15.93 4.62
CA SER A 154 2.83 15.58 5.72
C SER A 154 1.43 16.11 5.45
N ALA A 155 0.43 15.22 5.53
CA ALA A 155 -0.97 15.58 5.48
C ALA A 155 -1.36 16.51 6.63
N THR A 156 -0.88 16.24 7.85
CA THR A 156 -1.09 17.09 9.02
C THR A 156 -0.66 18.53 8.79
N ALA A 157 0.54 18.73 8.23
CA ALA A 157 1.06 20.07 7.95
C ALA A 157 0.25 20.77 6.85
N GLN A 158 -0.14 20.05 5.80
CA GLN A 158 -0.98 20.58 4.73
C GLN A 158 -2.38 20.97 5.24
N LEU A 159 -2.99 20.17 6.10
CA LEU A 159 -4.27 20.46 6.73
C LEU A 159 -4.19 21.70 7.62
N ALA A 160 -3.13 21.82 8.43
CA ALA A 160 -2.90 23.02 9.23
C ALA A 160 -2.75 24.28 8.37
N TYR A 161 -2.08 24.18 7.21
CA TYR A 161 -2.04 25.28 6.24
C TYR A 161 -3.44 25.64 5.70
N LEU A 162 -4.21 24.64 5.25
CA LEU A 162 -5.54 24.85 4.68
C LEU A 162 -6.53 25.47 5.68
N LEU A 163 -6.43 25.08 6.96
CA LEU A 163 -7.26 25.62 8.06
C LEU A 163 -6.97 27.09 8.32
N ASN A 164 -5.71 27.52 8.19
CA ASN A 164 -5.27 28.88 8.51
C ASN A 164 -5.28 29.85 7.31
N LEU A 165 -5.74 29.39 6.14
CA LEU A 165 -5.89 30.27 4.98
C LEU A 165 -6.91 31.39 5.27
N PRO A 166 -6.72 32.62 4.74
CA PRO A 166 -7.66 33.73 4.96
C PRO A 166 -9.08 33.46 4.45
N ASP A 167 -9.20 32.67 3.38
CA ASP A 167 -10.47 32.19 2.83
C ASP A 167 -10.95 30.89 3.47
N GLN A 168 -10.23 30.37 4.47
CA GLN A 168 -10.54 29.22 5.30
C GLN A 168 -11.10 28.03 4.48
N TYR A 169 -10.21 27.34 3.78
CA TYR A 169 -10.59 26.25 2.86
C TYR A 169 -11.25 25.06 3.57
N ILE A 170 -10.97 24.88 4.86
CA ILE A 170 -11.59 23.88 5.73
C ILE A 170 -11.94 24.50 7.09
N ASP A 171 -12.97 23.98 7.76
CA ASP A 171 -13.48 24.47 9.05
C ASP A 171 -12.98 23.63 10.24
N ALA A 172 -12.66 22.36 10.00
CA ALA A 172 -12.18 21.45 11.03
C ALA A 172 -11.19 20.43 10.44
N VAL A 173 -10.33 19.90 11.30
CA VAL A 173 -9.32 18.90 10.94
C VAL A 173 -9.60 17.60 11.68
N MET A 174 -9.81 16.51 10.94
CA MET A 174 -9.79 15.16 11.47
C MET A 174 -8.38 14.59 11.35
N ALA A 175 -7.67 14.48 12.48
CA ALA A 175 -6.27 14.05 12.51
C ALA A 175 -5.90 13.51 13.90
N SER A 176 -4.67 12.98 14.01
CA SER A 176 -4.11 12.62 15.31
C SER A 176 -3.75 13.87 16.12
N THR A 177 -3.40 13.67 17.40
CA THR A 177 -2.90 14.73 18.29
C THR A 177 -1.64 15.44 17.78
N GLU A 178 -0.94 14.92 16.76
CA GLU A 178 0.21 15.61 16.15
C GLU A 178 -0.19 16.91 15.42
N ALA A 179 -1.47 17.10 15.09
CA ALA A 179 -1.96 18.37 14.53
C ALA A 179 -1.74 19.56 15.47
N PHE A 180 -1.72 19.33 16.80
CA PHE A 180 -1.43 20.37 17.78
C PHE A 180 -0.01 20.92 17.65
N LEU A 181 0.94 20.12 17.15
CA LEU A 181 2.31 20.55 16.86
C LEU A 181 2.33 21.62 15.76
N PHE A 182 1.35 21.60 14.84
CA PHE A 182 1.19 22.55 13.74
C PHE A 182 0.25 23.71 14.06
N GLY A 183 -0.07 23.92 15.35
CA GLY A 183 -0.90 25.04 15.78
C GLY A 183 -2.40 24.86 15.56
N VAL A 184 -2.88 23.65 15.24
CA VAL A 184 -4.31 23.37 15.23
C VAL A 184 -4.84 23.37 16.66
N ASP A 185 -5.92 24.09 16.94
CA ASP A 185 -6.45 24.23 18.31
C ASP A 185 -7.44 23.13 18.70
N LYS A 186 -8.18 22.58 17.73
CA LYS A 186 -9.19 21.54 17.93
C LYS A 186 -9.19 20.55 16.77
N ILE A 187 -9.29 19.27 17.09
CA ILE A 187 -9.33 18.18 16.11
C ILE A 187 -10.56 17.31 16.28
N VAL A 188 -11.01 16.71 15.19
CA VAL A 188 -11.97 15.60 15.16
C VAL A 188 -11.20 14.30 15.30
N THR A 189 -11.53 13.47 16.28
CA THR A 189 -10.87 12.18 16.53
C THR A 189 -11.66 10.99 16.03
N ASP A 190 -12.99 11.10 15.90
CA ASP A 190 -13.85 10.03 15.38
C ASP A 190 -15.22 10.56 14.92
N ILE A 191 -15.90 9.77 14.08
CA ILE A 191 -17.27 9.98 13.62
C ILE A 191 -18.16 8.94 14.32
N ASN A 192 -19.06 9.40 15.19
CA ASN A 192 -19.97 8.53 15.94
C ASN A 192 -21.30 8.37 15.19
N HIS A 193 -21.48 7.22 14.55
CA HIS A 193 -22.72 6.87 13.83
C HIS A 193 -23.95 6.80 14.74
N ASN A 194 -23.83 6.14 15.90
CA ASN A 194 -24.95 5.89 16.80
C ASN A 194 -25.60 7.18 17.31
N LYS A 195 -24.80 8.22 17.55
CA LYS A 195 -25.26 9.51 18.06
C LYS A 195 -25.33 10.59 16.98
N SER A 196 -24.81 10.32 15.77
CA SER A 196 -24.62 11.33 14.72
C SER A 196 -23.85 12.56 15.24
N THR A 197 -22.72 12.31 15.91
CA THR A 197 -21.84 13.34 16.50
C THR A 197 -20.40 13.13 16.07
N LEU A 198 -19.63 14.21 16.01
CA LEU A 198 -18.16 14.15 15.96
C LEU A 198 -17.57 14.12 17.38
N SER A 199 -16.54 13.30 17.56
CA SER A 199 -15.68 13.31 18.74
C SER A 199 -14.62 14.40 18.55
N LEU A 200 -14.55 15.37 19.47
CA LEU A 200 -13.65 16.52 19.39
C LEU A 200 -12.65 16.53 20.54
N LEU A 201 -11.41 16.90 20.25
CA LEU A 201 -10.37 17.13 21.25
C LEU A 201 -9.77 18.52 21.05
N ALA A 202 -9.71 19.32 22.11
CA ALA A 202 -9.12 20.67 22.07
C ALA A 202 -7.79 20.72 22.83
N ARG A 203 -6.80 21.42 22.26
CA ARG A 203 -5.46 21.57 22.85
C ARG A 203 -5.53 22.23 24.23
N HIS A 204 -6.31 23.30 24.37
CA HIS A 204 -6.47 24.03 25.63
C HIS A 204 -7.00 23.13 26.76
N THR A 205 -7.92 22.20 26.47
CA THR A 205 -8.40 21.23 27.44
C THR A 205 -7.26 20.36 27.98
N CYS A 206 -6.35 19.92 27.10
CA CYS A 206 -5.17 19.18 27.52
C CYS A 206 -4.21 20.03 28.35
N GLU A 207 -3.96 21.28 27.94
CA GLU A 207 -3.11 22.25 28.66
C GLU A 207 -3.63 22.52 30.08
N ASP A 208 -4.94 22.75 30.23
CA ASP A 208 -5.60 23.02 31.52
C ASP A 208 -5.53 21.80 32.46
N VAL A 209 -5.84 20.61 31.95
CA VAL A 209 -5.81 19.37 32.74
C VAL A 209 -4.39 19.02 33.18
N LEU A 210 -3.40 19.20 32.30
CA LEU A 210 -1.99 18.89 32.58
C LEU A 210 -1.26 20.04 33.30
N LYS A 211 -1.88 21.23 33.38
CA LYS A 211 -1.31 22.46 33.96
C LYS A 211 0.02 22.85 33.29
N VAL A 212 0.05 22.81 31.97
CA VAL A 212 1.22 23.15 31.14
C VAL A 212 0.86 24.19 30.08
N ASN A 213 1.86 24.92 29.60
CA ASN A 213 1.69 25.78 28.43
C ASN A 213 1.92 24.98 27.13
N MET A 214 1.63 25.60 25.99
CA MET A 214 1.78 25.02 24.66
C MET A 214 3.20 24.44 24.41
N ASP A 215 4.25 25.16 24.80
CA ASP A 215 5.64 24.70 24.60
C ASP A 215 5.96 23.44 25.41
N ALA A 216 5.58 23.39 26.69
CA ALA A 216 5.81 22.22 27.52
C ALA A 216 4.97 21.02 27.07
N LEU A 217 3.74 21.24 26.58
CA LEU A 217 2.92 20.18 26.00
C LEU A 217 3.55 19.62 24.72
N ARG A 218 3.97 20.50 23.79
CA ARG A 218 4.70 20.14 22.56
C ARG A 218 5.93 19.29 22.89
N ASP A 219 6.77 19.76 23.80
CA ASP A 219 8.03 19.11 24.15
C ASP A 219 7.77 17.74 24.82
N ALA A 220 6.77 17.65 25.69
CA ALA A 220 6.37 16.39 26.31
C ALA A 220 5.81 15.39 25.29
N GLN A 221 5.03 15.86 24.31
CA GLN A 221 4.53 15.04 23.21
C GLN A 221 5.67 14.49 22.36
N LEU A 222 6.66 15.31 22.01
CA LEU A 222 7.85 14.89 21.27
C LEU A 222 8.70 13.88 22.05
N LEU A 223 8.84 14.05 23.38
CA LEU A 223 9.56 13.11 24.23
C LEU A 223 8.86 11.75 24.33
N LEU A 224 7.53 11.71 24.32
CA LEU A 224 6.76 10.46 24.32
C LEU A 224 6.84 9.65 23.01
N GLY A 225 7.34 10.27 21.95
CA GLY A 225 7.42 9.67 20.62
C GLY A 225 6.26 10.07 19.71
N THR A 226 6.62 10.49 18.50
CA THR A 226 5.75 10.95 17.42
C THR A 226 6.28 10.46 16.07
N SER A 227 5.63 10.84 14.97
CA SER A 227 6.21 10.67 13.63
C SER A 227 7.51 11.46 13.42
N TYR A 228 7.78 12.49 14.22
CA TYR A 228 8.95 13.37 14.13
C TYR A 228 10.11 12.99 15.06
N THR A 229 9.82 12.27 16.16
CA THR A 229 10.82 11.90 17.17
C THR A 229 10.54 10.49 17.71
N PRO A 230 11.57 9.66 17.93
CA PRO A 230 11.40 8.45 18.73
C PRO A 230 11.14 8.81 20.19
N THR A 231 10.60 7.86 20.96
CA THR A 231 10.47 8.04 22.41
C THR A 231 11.82 8.30 23.05
N PHE A 232 11.86 9.20 24.02
CA PHE A 232 13.08 9.51 24.74
C PHE A 232 13.55 8.27 25.53
N PRO A 233 14.79 7.78 25.36
CA PRO A 233 15.23 6.49 25.91
C PRO A 233 15.05 6.34 27.42
N VAL A 234 15.15 7.43 28.18
CA VAL A 234 14.97 7.40 29.64
C VAL A 234 13.51 7.07 29.99
N LEU A 235 12.53 7.55 29.22
CA LEU A 235 11.12 7.20 29.40
C LEU A 235 10.86 5.72 29.06
N GLU A 236 11.53 5.17 28.05
CA GLU A 236 11.46 3.73 27.75
C GLU A 236 11.96 2.88 28.92
N GLY A 237 13.07 3.30 29.56
CA GLY A 237 13.62 2.64 30.75
C GLY A 237 12.70 2.70 31.98
N MET A 238 11.86 3.74 32.09
CA MET A 238 10.87 3.87 33.18
C MET A 238 9.68 2.92 33.03
N ALA A 239 9.45 2.36 31.85
CA ALA A 239 8.26 1.54 31.55
C ALA A 239 8.34 0.10 32.12
N THR A 240 8.84 -0.04 33.34
CA THR A 240 8.94 -1.29 34.09
C THR A 240 7.78 -1.40 35.08
N GLY A 241 6.78 -2.24 34.76
CA GLY A 241 5.65 -2.55 35.65
C GLY A 241 4.50 -1.53 35.68
N LYS A 242 4.70 -0.28 35.23
CA LYS A 242 3.63 0.72 35.03
C LYS A 242 3.74 1.38 33.66
N PRO A 243 2.60 1.75 33.02
CA PRO A 243 2.63 2.46 31.75
C PRO A 243 3.16 3.88 31.96
N VAL A 244 4.12 4.28 31.13
CA VAL A 244 4.64 5.65 31.09
C VAL A 244 3.69 6.51 30.27
N THR A 245 3.38 7.70 30.78
CA THR A 245 2.37 8.61 30.22
C THR A 245 2.94 10.01 29.98
N ILE A 246 2.13 10.91 29.41
CA ILE A 246 2.52 12.32 29.20
C ILE A 246 2.89 13.03 30.50
N VAL A 247 2.30 12.62 31.62
CA VAL A 247 2.59 13.18 32.95
C VAL A 247 4.05 12.91 33.34
N ASP A 248 4.57 11.72 33.01
CA ASP A 248 5.96 11.34 33.29
C ASP A 248 6.94 12.14 32.42
N ALA A 249 6.60 12.37 31.14
CA ALA A 249 7.39 13.23 30.26
C ALA A 249 7.43 14.69 30.76
N ILE A 250 6.30 15.22 31.25
CA ILE A 250 6.22 16.56 31.86
C ILE A 250 7.06 16.64 33.13
N ASN A 251 6.96 15.64 34.01
CA ASN A 251 7.75 15.57 35.24
C ASN A 251 9.26 15.55 34.93
N LEU A 252 9.65 14.79 33.90
CA LEU A 252 11.03 14.73 33.44
C LEU A 252 11.51 16.10 32.93
N LEU A 253 10.70 16.81 32.14
CA LEU A 253 11.00 18.19 31.70
C LEU A 253 11.13 19.16 32.87
N ASN A 254 10.23 19.08 33.85
CA ASN A 254 10.25 19.94 35.03
C ASN A 254 11.52 19.77 35.86
N SER A 255 12.17 18.59 35.81
CA SER A 255 13.43 18.34 36.52
C SER A 255 14.63 19.12 35.98
N VAL A 256 14.56 19.61 34.73
CA VAL A 256 15.66 20.28 34.01
C VAL A 256 15.20 21.60 33.38
N ASN A 257 14.49 22.41 34.16
CA ASN A 257 14.03 23.75 33.77
C ASN A 257 13.27 23.78 32.43
N LYS A 258 12.48 22.73 32.15
CA LYS A 258 11.59 22.62 30.99
C LYS A 258 12.30 22.74 29.64
N SER A 259 13.53 22.25 29.53
CA SER A 259 14.30 22.26 28.28
C SER A 259 14.73 20.85 27.87
N VAL A 260 14.27 20.39 26.69
CA VAL A 260 14.70 19.11 26.11
C VAL A 260 16.21 19.07 25.83
N ILE A 261 16.81 20.20 25.47
CA ILE A 261 18.26 20.28 25.23
C ILE A 261 19.05 20.10 26.52
N GLN A 262 18.60 20.71 27.62
CA GLN A 262 19.20 20.50 28.93
C GLN A 262 18.98 19.06 29.42
N LEU A 263 17.80 18.47 29.14
CA LEU A 263 17.53 17.07 29.43
C LEU A 263 18.50 16.12 28.71
N CYS A 264 18.75 16.37 27.42
CA CYS A 264 19.72 15.61 26.64
C CYS A 264 21.15 15.79 27.20
N GLY A 265 21.50 17.00 27.65
CA GLY A 265 22.78 17.27 28.29
C GLY A 265 22.95 16.55 29.64
N PHE A 266 21.88 16.49 30.44
CA PHE A 266 21.86 15.78 31.72
C PHE A 266 22.01 14.26 31.52
N HIS A 267 21.37 13.70 30.50
CA HIS A 267 21.47 12.28 30.14
C HIS A 267 22.49 11.99 29.02
N ARG A 268 23.52 12.84 28.87
CA ARG A 268 24.49 12.70 27.77
C ARG A 268 25.25 11.37 27.78
N ASP A 269 25.41 10.75 28.95
CA ASP A 269 26.15 9.50 29.13
C ASP A 269 25.24 8.26 28.94
N HIS A 270 23.94 8.44 28.68
CA HIS A 270 23.03 7.34 28.41
C HIS A 270 23.27 6.75 27.00
N PRO A 271 23.60 5.45 26.86
CA PRO A 271 24.04 4.88 25.58
C PRO A 271 23.05 5.09 24.42
N GLN A 272 21.76 4.89 24.65
CA GLN A 272 20.74 5.08 23.61
C GLN A 272 20.50 6.56 23.27
N VAL A 273 20.72 7.49 24.21
CA VAL A 273 20.57 8.93 23.93
C VAL A 273 21.70 9.38 23.00
N GLN A 274 22.92 8.87 23.24
CA GLN A 274 24.07 9.06 22.34
C GLN A 274 23.84 8.41 20.97
N ALA A 275 23.45 7.13 20.95
CA ALA A 275 23.25 6.37 19.71
C ALA A 275 22.20 7.00 18.79
N LEU A 276 21.13 7.57 19.36
CA LEU A 276 20.11 8.29 18.59
C LEU A 276 20.54 9.71 18.20
N ASN A 277 21.58 10.28 18.83
CA ASN A 277 21.89 11.71 18.78
C ASN A 277 20.62 12.55 19.02
N TYR A 278 19.93 12.26 20.13
CA TYR A 278 18.56 12.71 20.38
C TYR A 278 18.41 14.24 20.34
N SER A 279 19.40 14.98 20.87
CA SER A 279 19.44 16.45 20.79
C SER A 279 19.33 16.98 19.37
N THR A 280 20.08 16.37 18.42
CA THR A 280 20.05 16.76 17.01
C THR A 280 18.71 16.40 16.37
N ARG A 281 18.19 15.19 16.66
CA ARG A 281 16.88 14.76 16.17
C ARG A 281 15.76 15.69 16.64
N TYR A 282 15.76 16.06 17.92
CA TYR A 282 14.80 17.00 18.49
C TYR A 282 14.85 18.36 17.80
N LYS A 283 16.05 18.93 17.58
CA LYS A 283 16.21 20.19 16.84
C LYS A 283 15.65 20.08 15.42
N LYS A 284 15.96 18.99 14.71
CA LYS A 284 15.42 18.73 13.36
C LYS A 284 13.90 18.59 13.37
N ALA A 285 13.32 17.95 14.39
CA ALA A 285 11.87 17.85 14.55
C ALA A 285 11.22 19.22 14.71
N ILE A 286 11.75 20.09 15.57
CA ILE A 286 11.26 21.46 15.73
C ILE A 286 11.34 22.25 14.42
N MET A 287 12.46 22.14 13.69
CA MET A 287 12.60 22.80 12.38
C MET A 287 11.64 22.24 11.34
N THR A 288 11.42 20.93 11.33
CA THR A 288 10.46 20.26 10.44
C THR A 288 9.04 20.76 10.73
N ILE A 289 8.63 20.84 11.98
CA ILE A 289 7.29 21.29 12.37
C ILE A 289 7.10 22.77 11.99
N ARG A 290 8.09 23.63 12.27
CA ARG A 290 8.00 25.08 12.02
C ARG A 290 8.08 25.45 10.54
N HIS A 291 8.86 24.72 9.77
CA HIS A 291 9.18 25.01 8.36
C HIS A 291 8.80 23.85 7.42
N HIS A 292 7.75 23.11 7.77
CA HIS A 292 7.30 21.99 6.96
C HIS A 292 6.94 22.45 5.56
N VAL A 293 7.23 21.65 4.55
CA VAL A 293 6.92 22.00 3.16
C VAL A 293 5.48 21.63 2.84
N VAL A 294 4.72 22.60 2.33
CA VAL A 294 3.31 22.48 1.93
C VAL A 294 3.12 22.88 0.47
N LEU A 295 2.00 22.46 -0.12
CA LEU A 295 1.52 22.94 -1.41
C LEU A 295 0.61 24.13 -1.16
N GLU A 296 1.03 25.31 -1.61
CA GLU A 296 0.26 26.53 -1.49
C GLU A 296 -0.91 26.57 -2.48
N LYS A 297 -1.92 27.41 -2.21
CA LYS A 297 -3.05 27.65 -3.12
C LYS A 297 -2.61 28.11 -4.53
N SER A 298 -1.46 28.77 -4.63
CA SER A 298 -0.83 29.20 -5.89
C SER A 298 -0.27 28.03 -6.72
N GLY A 299 -0.16 26.83 -6.15
CA GLY A 299 0.53 25.69 -6.73
C GLY A 299 2.03 25.62 -6.40
N VAL A 300 2.57 26.62 -5.67
CA VAL A 300 3.98 26.64 -5.25
C VAL A 300 4.19 25.64 -4.10
N VAL A 301 5.32 24.94 -4.13
CA VAL A 301 5.75 24.05 -3.05
C VAL A 301 6.81 24.75 -2.22
N ALA A 302 6.44 25.20 -1.02
CA ALA A 302 7.29 26.05 -0.19
C ALA A 302 7.26 25.64 1.30
N PRO A 303 8.35 25.90 2.04
CA PRO A 303 8.37 25.82 3.49
C PRO A 303 7.38 26.80 4.13
N LEU A 304 6.68 26.35 5.18
CA LEU A 304 5.99 27.24 6.09
C LEU A 304 6.97 28.25 6.71
N ASN A 305 6.48 29.46 6.99
CA ASN A 305 7.28 30.54 7.58
C ASN A 305 8.60 30.80 6.82
N PHE A 306 8.51 30.86 5.49
CA PHE A 306 9.65 30.94 4.57
C PHE A 306 10.70 31.99 4.95
N ASP A 307 10.26 33.19 5.35
CA ASP A 307 11.15 34.30 5.74
C ASP A 307 12.08 33.98 6.92
N THR A 308 11.71 32.98 7.73
CA THR A 308 12.49 32.53 8.89
C THR A 308 13.06 31.13 8.73
N ALA A 309 12.85 30.49 7.57
CA ALA A 309 13.37 29.16 7.29
C ALA A 309 14.89 29.23 7.06
N PRO A 310 15.66 28.27 7.59
CA PRO A 310 17.10 28.22 7.36
C PRO A 310 17.41 27.76 5.93
N GLY A 311 18.60 28.07 5.41
CA GLY A 311 18.99 27.73 4.03
C GLY A 311 19.17 26.23 3.75
N ASP A 312 19.19 25.41 4.80
CA ASP A 312 19.44 23.96 4.77
C ASP A 312 18.17 23.13 5.04
N VAL A 313 16.99 23.58 4.61
CA VAL A 313 15.70 22.85 4.77
C VAL A 313 15.77 21.37 4.37
N HIS A 314 16.59 21.04 3.38
CA HIS A 314 16.81 19.67 2.90
C HIS A 314 17.39 18.72 3.96
N GLU A 315 18.02 19.24 5.02
CA GLU A 315 18.55 18.46 6.14
C GLU A 315 17.48 17.86 7.05
N PHE A 316 16.26 18.42 7.03
CA PHE A 316 15.16 17.97 7.90
C PHE A 316 13.86 17.65 7.16
N VAL A 317 13.58 18.26 6.00
CA VAL A 317 12.44 17.87 5.15
C VAL A 317 12.84 16.88 4.06
N GLY A 318 14.00 17.06 3.41
CA GLY A 318 14.50 16.19 2.35
C GLY A 318 14.83 16.92 1.05
N GLN A 319 15.39 16.20 0.08
CA GLN A 319 15.83 16.79 -1.19
C GLN A 319 14.64 17.32 -2.01
N ARG A 320 14.80 18.51 -2.60
CA ARG A 320 13.74 19.19 -3.36
C ARG A 320 13.56 18.57 -4.74
N LEU A 321 12.35 18.12 -5.04
CA LEU A 321 11.93 17.73 -6.39
C LEU A 321 11.33 18.93 -7.16
N PRO A 322 11.25 18.86 -8.50
CA PRO A 322 10.55 19.86 -9.29
C PRO A 322 9.07 19.99 -8.87
N GLU A 323 8.54 21.21 -8.90
CA GLU A 323 7.14 21.51 -8.53
C GLU A 323 6.13 20.74 -9.40
N GLU A 324 6.44 20.57 -10.69
CA GLU A 324 5.64 19.76 -11.61
C GLU A 324 5.48 18.31 -11.12
N LEU A 325 6.51 17.73 -10.51
CA LEU A 325 6.44 16.38 -9.97
C LEU A 325 5.56 16.31 -8.73
N PHE A 326 5.63 17.31 -7.86
CA PHE A 326 4.72 17.44 -6.72
C PHE A 326 3.27 17.64 -7.15
N PHE A 327 3.03 18.34 -8.26
CA PHE A 327 1.69 18.45 -8.82
C PHE A 327 1.14 17.06 -9.22
N TYR A 328 1.91 16.23 -9.93
CA TYR A 328 1.46 14.87 -10.28
C TYR A 328 1.25 13.97 -9.05
N ILE A 329 2.10 14.10 -8.03
CA ILE A 329 1.89 13.43 -6.73
C ILE A 329 0.57 13.92 -6.12
N SER A 330 0.32 15.23 -6.09
CA SER A 330 -0.88 15.83 -5.49
C SER A 330 -2.19 15.34 -6.10
N ARG A 331 -2.17 15.00 -7.40
CA ARG A 331 -3.30 14.43 -8.14
C ARG A 331 -3.42 12.91 -8.02
N GLY A 332 -2.47 12.24 -7.36
CA GLY A 332 -2.45 10.78 -7.22
C GLY A 332 -1.93 10.03 -8.46
N ILE A 333 -1.35 10.74 -9.44
CA ILE A 333 -0.79 10.15 -10.67
C ILE A 333 0.48 9.34 -10.35
N LEU A 334 1.29 9.81 -9.39
CA LEU A 334 2.52 9.17 -8.94
C LEU A 334 2.48 8.90 -7.44
N GLY A 335 2.90 7.71 -7.02
CA GLY A 335 3.11 7.33 -5.63
C GLY A 335 4.42 7.87 -5.08
N SER A 336 4.50 8.06 -3.77
CA SER A 336 5.69 8.61 -3.13
C SER A 336 6.88 7.66 -3.07
N GLN A 337 6.69 6.36 -3.32
CA GLN A 337 7.72 5.33 -3.14
C GLN A 337 8.98 5.55 -4.00
N ILE A 338 8.83 5.70 -5.32
CA ILE A 338 9.97 5.91 -6.25
C ILE A 338 10.65 7.27 -5.98
N PRO A 339 9.90 8.39 -5.84
CA PRO A 339 10.48 9.66 -5.40
C PRO A 339 11.23 9.58 -4.07
N ASN A 340 10.71 8.86 -3.06
CA ASN A 340 11.36 8.70 -1.76
C ASN A 340 12.71 7.99 -1.90
N TRP A 341 12.80 6.92 -2.69
CA TRP A 341 14.07 6.23 -2.96
C TRP A 341 15.08 7.14 -3.66
N LEU A 342 14.61 8.00 -4.56
CA LEU A 342 15.45 8.92 -5.30
C LEU A 342 16.02 10.03 -4.41
N THR A 343 15.19 10.62 -3.54
CA THR A 343 15.58 11.70 -2.62
C THR A 343 16.41 11.19 -1.44
N SER A 344 16.09 10.02 -0.87
CA SER A 344 16.85 9.40 0.22
C SER A 344 18.17 8.79 -0.27
N GLY A 345 18.18 8.20 -1.47
CA GLY A 345 19.29 7.36 -1.95
C GLY A 345 19.30 5.95 -1.34
N GLU A 346 18.19 5.53 -0.72
CA GLU A 346 18.07 4.25 -0.03
C GLU A 346 16.69 3.60 -0.25
N ILE A 347 16.69 2.29 -0.49
CA ILE A 347 15.53 1.41 -0.53
C ILE A 347 15.56 0.55 0.73
N VAL A 348 14.75 0.91 1.72
CA VAL A 348 14.61 0.13 2.95
C VAL A 348 13.51 -0.90 2.76
N LEU A 349 13.88 -2.19 2.77
CA LEU A 349 12.95 -3.31 2.63
C LEU A 349 12.54 -3.84 4.01
N SER A 350 11.29 -4.27 4.16
CA SER A 350 10.79 -4.80 5.42
C SER A 350 10.00 -6.10 5.21
N LEU A 351 10.01 -6.94 6.24
CA LEU A 351 9.12 -8.09 6.35
C LEU A 351 7.75 -7.63 6.88
N PRO A 352 6.66 -7.84 6.14
CA PRO A 352 5.31 -7.59 6.65
C PRO A 352 5.00 -8.44 7.87
N GLY A 353 4.12 -7.96 8.75
CA GLY A 353 3.69 -8.71 9.93
C GLY A 353 3.03 -10.05 9.57
N GLY A 354 3.22 -11.07 10.41
CA GLY A 354 2.52 -12.35 10.31
C GLY A 354 3.03 -13.28 9.19
N VAL A 355 3.85 -12.76 8.28
CA VAL A 355 4.53 -13.50 7.22
C VAL A 355 5.62 -14.41 7.80
N LEU A 356 5.87 -15.54 7.15
CA LEU A 356 7.05 -16.38 7.43
C LEU A 356 8.27 -15.79 6.75
N ASP A 357 9.29 -15.43 7.54
CA ASP A 357 10.58 -15.07 6.98
C ASP A 357 11.22 -16.31 6.33
N SER A 358 11.25 -16.33 5.00
CA SER A 358 11.62 -17.50 4.22
C SER A 358 12.50 -17.15 3.04
N GLU A 359 13.37 -18.07 2.67
CA GLU A 359 14.32 -17.89 1.57
C GLU A 359 13.65 -17.47 0.24
N PRO A 360 12.53 -18.08 -0.21
CA PRO A 360 11.88 -17.61 -1.42
C PRO A 360 11.24 -16.22 -1.30
N TYR A 361 10.81 -15.81 -0.11
CA TYR A 361 10.29 -14.46 0.11
C TYR A 361 11.44 -13.43 0.09
N ARG A 362 12.54 -13.72 0.79
CA ARG A 362 13.77 -12.91 0.77
C ARG A 362 14.29 -12.74 -0.66
N ARG A 363 14.50 -13.83 -1.40
CA ARG A 363 14.95 -13.78 -2.79
C ARG A 363 14.05 -12.96 -3.69
N LEU A 364 12.72 -13.07 -3.53
CA LEU A 364 11.79 -12.27 -4.31
C LEU A 364 11.96 -10.77 -4.02
N VAL A 365 11.84 -10.40 -2.75
CA VAL A 365 11.78 -8.98 -2.34
C VAL A 365 13.14 -8.31 -2.45
N ILE A 366 14.23 -9.01 -2.15
CA ILE A 366 15.57 -8.43 -2.11
C ILE A 366 16.20 -8.42 -3.50
N GLU A 367 16.14 -9.53 -4.23
CA GLU A 367 16.88 -9.71 -5.48
C GLU A 367 15.97 -9.61 -6.71
N SER A 368 14.91 -10.42 -6.76
CA SER A 368 14.15 -10.65 -8.00
C SER A 368 13.32 -9.45 -8.43
N LEU A 369 12.89 -8.61 -7.48
CA LEU A 369 12.18 -7.36 -7.75
C LEU A 369 13.13 -6.16 -7.95
N ASN A 370 14.43 -6.30 -7.67
CA ASN A 370 15.37 -5.20 -7.81
C ASN A 370 15.46 -4.63 -9.25
N PRO A 371 15.43 -5.46 -10.32
CA PRO A 371 15.39 -4.95 -11.69
C PRO A 371 14.20 -4.01 -11.96
N LEU A 372 13.00 -4.32 -11.46
CA LEU A 372 11.82 -3.44 -11.65
C LEU A 372 12.01 -2.09 -10.94
N ARG A 373 12.65 -2.08 -9.77
CA ARG A 373 13.00 -0.84 -9.05
C ARG A 373 14.00 -0.01 -9.84
N THR A 374 15.00 -0.66 -10.42
CA THR A 374 15.99 -0.03 -11.31
C THR A 374 15.34 0.59 -12.53
N GLU A 375 14.42 -0.14 -13.19
CA GLU A 375 13.65 0.37 -14.34
C GLU A 375 12.82 1.60 -13.97
N ALA A 376 12.04 1.53 -12.88
CA ALA A 376 11.22 2.65 -12.41
C ALA A 376 12.08 3.87 -12.04
N LEU A 377 13.14 3.69 -11.24
CA LEU A 377 14.05 4.78 -10.86
C LEU A 377 14.69 5.43 -12.10
N LYS A 378 15.13 4.63 -13.07
CA LYS A 378 15.74 5.12 -14.30
C LYS A 378 14.76 5.96 -15.12
N ILE A 379 13.56 5.43 -15.38
CA ILE A 379 12.53 6.12 -16.19
C ILE A 379 12.15 7.46 -15.57
N LEU A 380 11.97 7.53 -14.24
CA LEU A 380 11.68 8.79 -13.58
C LEU A 380 12.86 9.75 -13.67
N ALA A 381 14.06 9.30 -13.30
CA ALA A 381 15.25 10.15 -13.20
C ALA A 381 15.66 10.77 -14.53
N GLU A 382 15.47 10.08 -15.67
CA GLU A 382 15.78 10.60 -17.01
C GLU A 382 15.03 11.88 -17.38
N SER A 383 13.92 12.16 -16.71
CA SER A 383 13.11 13.37 -16.92
C SER A 383 13.43 14.48 -15.90
N LEU A 384 14.40 14.26 -15.01
CA LEU A 384 14.76 15.16 -13.91
C LEU A 384 16.17 15.74 -14.08
N HIS A 385 16.56 16.67 -13.20
CA HIS A 385 17.89 17.27 -13.18
C HIS A 385 19.01 16.22 -13.07
N TYR A 386 20.19 16.51 -13.63
CA TYR A 386 21.35 15.60 -13.66
C TYR A 386 21.72 15.05 -12.27
N TYR A 387 21.54 15.84 -11.22
CA TYR A 387 21.69 15.41 -9.82
C TYR A 387 21.00 14.07 -9.55
N TYR A 388 19.74 13.92 -9.99
CA TYR A 388 18.93 12.72 -9.82
C TYR A 388 19.34 11.58 -10.76
N GLN A 389 19.79 11.92 -11.97
CA GLN A 389 20.30 10.93 -12.94
C GLN A 389 21.60 10.27 -12.51
N SER A 390 22.41 10.95 -11.68
CA SER A 390 23.66 10.44 -11.14
C SER A 390 23.56 9.77 -9.78
N ARG A 391 22.36 9.61 -9.21
CA ARG A 391 22.19 9.04 -7.87
C ARG A 391 22.60 7.56 -7.85
N VAL A 392 23.18 7.19 -6.71
CA VAL A 392 23.43 5.80 -6.31
C VAL A 392 22.43 5.48 -5.22
N VAL A 393 21.60 4.46 -5.43
CA VAL A 393 20.55 4.06 -4.50
C VAL A 393 20.91 2.71 -3.87
N LYS A 394 21.10 2.70 -2.54
CA LYS A 394 21.46 1.49 -1.79
C LYS A 394 20.22 0.70 -1.40
N VAL A 395 20.34 -0.62 -1.32
CA VAL A 395 19.26 -1.51 -0.86
C VAL A 395 19.59 -2.01 0.53
N ASP A 396 18.72 -1.71 1.50
CA ASP A 396 18.86 -2.10 2.90
C ASP A 396 17.72 -3.06 3.32
N PRO A 397 17.96 -4.38 3.33
CA PRO A 397 16.98 -5.37 3.74
C PRO A 397 16.90 -5.53 5.26
N TRP A 398 15.76 -6.05 5.75
CA TRP A 398 15.59 -6.34 7.17
C TRP A 398 16.49 -7.47 7.72
N VAL A 399 17.21 -8.15 6.83
CA VAL A 399 18.19 -9.20 7.17
C VAL A 399 19.60 -8.69 6.94
N PRO A 400 20.54 -8.89 7.87
CA PRO A 400 21.94 -8.52 7.63
C PRO A 400 22.54 -9.38 6.50
N GLN A 401 22.89 -8.74 5.39
CA GLN A 401 23.59 -9.36 4.27
C GLN A 401 24.34 -8.32 3.44
N ASP A 402 25.32 -8.76 2.63
CA ASP A 402 25.97 -7.89 1.66
C ASP A 402 25.00 -7.55 0.52
N THR A 403 24.77 -6.25 0.30
CA THR A 403 23.88 -5.72 -0.75
C THR A 403 24.64 -4.91 -1.79
N SER A 404 25.97 -4.98 -1.82
CA SER A 404 26.80 -4.25 -2.78
C SER A 404 26.37 -4.52 -4.23
N SER A 405 26.06 -5.77 -4.57
CA SER A 405 25.56 -6.19 -5.90
C SER A 405 24.15 -5.73 -6.23
N LEU A 406 23.37 -5.28 -5.24
CA LEU A 406 22.00 -4.79 -5.40
C LEU A 406 21.94 -3.26 -5.55
N THR A 407 23.07 -2.58 -5.34
CA THR A 407 23.16 -1.12 -5.44
C THR A 407 22.78 -0.67 -6.85
N ILE A 408 21.84 0.28 -6.93
CA ILE A 408 21.33 0.80 -8.19
C ILE A 408 22.10 2.08 -8.53
N GLU A 409 22.94 1.99 -9.56
CA GLU A 409 23.62 3.15 -10.14
C GLU A 409 22.82 3.66 -11.35
N ILE A 410 21.99 4.69 -11.14
CA ILE A 410 21.03 5.18 -12.15
C ILE A 410 21.75 5.60 -13.44
N ARG A 411 22.93 6.21 -13.31
CA ARG A 411 23.76 6.65 -14.44
C ARG A 411 24.17 5.49 -15.34
N ASN A 412 24.50 4.34 -14.75
CA ASN A 412 25.02 3.16 -15.45
C ASN A 412 23.92 2.23 -15.94
N THR A 413 22.67 2.49 -15.56
CA THR A 413 21.49 1.78 -16.07
C THR A 413 21.18 2.21 -17.51
N SER A 414 20.81 1.24 -18.35
CA SER A 414 20.46 1.48 -19.76
C SER A 414 19.35 2.53 -19.91
N PRO A 415 19.43 3.43 -20.90
CA PRO A 415 18.44 4.49 -21.04
C PRO A 415 17.11 3.99 -21.61
N PHE A 416 16.00 4.55 -21.14
CA PHE A 416 14.65 4.20 -21.59
C PHE A 416 14.01 5.29 -22.46
N LYS A 417 14.33 6.57 -22.24
CA LYS A 417 13.71 7.71 -22.92
C LYS A 417 13.63 7.55 -24.45
N MET A 418 14.74 7.17 -25.09
CA MET A 418 14.80 6.99 -26.54
C MET A 418 13.90 5.84 -27.04
N LYS A 419 13.74 4.80 -26.23
CA LYS A 419 12.92 3.62 -26.54
C LYS A 419 11.43 3.84 -26.27
N LEU A 420 11.11 4.71 -25.31
CA LEU A 420 9.71 5.01 -24.94
C LEU A 420 9.10 6.17 -25.73
N SER A 421 9.90 7.13 -26.16
CA SER A 421 9.44 8.31 -26.92
C SER A 421 8.71 8.03 -28.25
N PRO A 422 8.94 6.90 -28.98
CA PRO A 422 8.20 6.61 -30.21
C PRO A 422 6.72 6.27 -29.98
N TRP A 423 6.33 5.78 -28.79
CA TRP A 423 4.95 5.40 -28.48
C TRP A 423 4.04 6.63 -28.39
N LYS A 424 3.39 6.95 -29.51
CA LYS A 424 2.54 8.14 -29.73
C LYS A 424 1.29 7.80 -30.57
N VAL A 425 0.59 6.73 -30.20
CA VAL A 425 -0.66 6.31 -30.86
C VAL A 425 -1.78 7.29 -30.50
N ARG A 426 -2.59 7.75 -31.47
CA ARG A 426 -3.56 8.84 -31.26
C ARG A 426 -4.80 8.76 -32.15
N GLY A 427 -5.82 9.53 -31.82
CA GLY A 427 -7.04 9.71 -32.62
C GLY A 427 -7.75 8.39 -32.93
N SER A 428 -8.16 8.22 -34.19
CA SER A 428 -8.92 7.06 -34.65
C SER A 428 -8.21 5.72 -34.41
N ASP A 429 -6.87 5.69 -34.41
CA ASP A 429 -6.11 4.47 -34.11
C ASP A 429 -6.34 4.03 -32.65
N VAL A 430 -6.47 4.97 -31.70
CA VAL A 430 -6.79 4.65 -30.28
C VAL A 430 -8.26 4.31 -30.10
N GLU A 431 -9.17 5.04 -30.76
CA GLU A 431 -10.61 4.76 -30.72
C GLU A 431 -10.90 3.31 -31.15
N SER A 432 -10.19 2.84 -32.18
CA SER A 432 -10.32 1.46 -32.67
C SER A 432 -9.91 0.39 -31.65
N ILE A 433 -9.03 0.69 -30.69
CA ILE A 433 -8.60 -0.24 -29.65
C ILE A 433 -9.72 -0.47 -28.63
N PHE A 434 -10.46 0.58 -28.27
CA PHE A 434 -11.45 0.53 -27.20
C PHE A 434 -12.89 0.36 -27.69
N ALA A 435 -13.13 0.37 -29.00
CA ALA A 435 -14.46 0.28 -29.60
C ALA A 435 -15.22 -1.02 -29.28
N ASP A 436 -14.54 -2.17 -29.30
CA ASP A 436 -15.18 -3.49 -29.21
C ASP A 436 -15.18 -4.08 -27.77
N SER A 437 -14.20 -3.72 -26.94
CA SER A 437 -13.90 -4.40 -25.67
C SER A 437 -14.22 -3.58 -24.42
N GLY A 438 -14.58 -2.30 -24.59
CA GLY A 438 -14.70 -1.34 -23.50
C GLY A 438 -13.37 -1.04 -22.81
N HIS A 439 -13.43 -0.31 -21.69
CA HIS A 439 -12.23 0.16 -20.98
C HIS A 439 -11.72 -0.81 -19.90
N ASP A 440 -12.51 -1.81 -19.51
CA ASP A 440 -12.14 -2.80 -18.47
C ASP A 440 -11.14 -3.86 -18.98
N SER A 441 -10.90 -3.92 -20.29
CA SER A 441 -9.97 -4.86 -20.93
C SER A 441 -8.89 -4.13 -21.77
N ALA A 442 -8.34 -3.06 -21.20
CA ALA A 442 -7.42 -2.16 -21.89
C ALA A 442 -6.08 -2.82 -22.28
N PHE A 443 -5.49 -3.63 -21.40
CA PHE A 443 -4.26 -4.38 -21.70
C PHE A 443 -4.48 -5.43 -22.79
N LEU A 444 -5.57 -6.19 -22.71
CA LEU A 444 -5.91 -7.20 -23.72
C LEU A 444 -6.10 -6.54 -25.09
N SER A 445 -6.84 -5.43 -25.13
CA SER A 445 -7.12 -4.69 -26.36
C SER A 445 -5.84 -4.13 -26.98
N CYS A 446 -4.94 -3.56 -26.17
CA CYS A 446 -3.63 -3.09 -26.63
C CYS A 446 -2.76 -4.23 -27.20
N LEU A 447 -2.69 -5.39 -26.52
CA LEU A 447 -1.94 -6.55 -27.01
C LEU A 447 -2.49 -7.07 -28.33
N ARG A 448 -3.82 -7.15 -28.46
CA ARG A 448 -4.48 -7.61 -29.70
C ARG A 448 -4.27 -6.64 -30.85
N ALA A 449 -4.27 -5.32 -30.59
CA ALA A 449 -3.97 -4.32 -31.61
C ALA A 449 -2.56 -4.51 -32.20
N LEU A 450 -1.55 -4.87 -31.38
CA LEU A 450 -0.18 -5.14 -31.85
C LEU A 450 -0.03 -6.45 -32.65
N LYS A 451 -1.07 -7.29 -32.76
CA LYS A 451 -1.05 -8.47 -33.63
C LYS A 451 -1.20 -8.10 -35.10
N ASP A 452 -1.79 -6.95 -35.40
CA ASP A 452 -1.83 -6.39 -36.75
C ASP A 452 -0.49 -5.70 -37.07
N PRO A 453 0.30 -6.24 -38.02
CA PRO A 453 1.59 -5.64 -38.40
C PRO A 453 1.44 -4.19 -38.88
N SER A 454 0.33 -3.86 -39.54
CA SER A 454 0.08 -2.51 -40.05
C SER A 454 -0.15 -1.51 -38.92
N PHE A 455 -0.82 -1.95 -37.84
CA PHE A 455 -0.97 -1.16 -36.63
C PHE A 455 0.37 -1.01 -35.90
N ALA A 456 1.13 -2.11 -35.73
CA ALA A 456 2.43 -2.09 -35.08
C ALA A 456 3.39 -1.07 -35.73
N GLU A 457 3.44 -1.00 -37.06
CA GLU A 457 4.24 -0.01 -37.79
C GLU A 457 3.83 1.44 -37.46
N LYS A 458 2.52 1.71 -37.34
CA LYS A 458 2.01 3.05 -36.95
C LYS A 458 2.38 3.44 -35.53
N THR A 459 2.57 2.48 -34.63
CA THR A 459 2.93 2.78 -33.23
C THR A 459 4.35 3.32 -33.07
N ILE A 460 5.21 3.16 -34.08
CA ILE A 460 6.55 3.75 -34.12
C ILE A 460 6.43 5.18 -34.67
N GLY A 461 6.16 6.13 -33.78
CA GLY A 461 5.94 7.52 -34.15
C GLY A 461 7.17 8.19 -34.80
N PRO A 462 6.99 9.09 -35.78
CA PRO A 462 8.10 9.84 -36.37
C PRO A 462 8.72 10.79 -35.35
N VAL A 463 10.03 11.07 -35.47
CA VAL A 463 10.78 11.95 -34.54
C VAL A 463 10.18 13.36 -34.40
N LYS A 464 9.45 13.84 -35.42
CA LYS A 464 8.81 15.16 -35.45
C LYS A 464 7.28 15.03 -35.35
N VAL A 465 6.77 14.87 -34.13
CA VAL A 465 5.32 14.98 -33.84
C VAL A 465 5.04 16.37 -33.25
N PRO A 466 3.94 17.06 -33.64
CA PRO A 466 3.49 18.26 -32.93
C PRO A 466 3.29 17.95 -31.45
N HIS A 467 3.82 18.83 -30.60
CA HIS A 467 3.77 18.70 -29.16
C HIS A 467 2.70 19.64 -28.58
N PRO A 468 1.88 19.22 -27.60
CA PRO A 468 1.78 17.88 -27.02
C PRO A 468 1.14 16.87 -27.97
N ALA A 469 1.54 15.60 -27.87
CA ALA A 469 1.13 14.55 -28.79
C ALA A 469 -0.18 13.84 -28.38
N LEU A 470 -0.42 13.72 -27.07
CA LEU A 470 -1.54 12.96 -26.49
C LEU A 470 -2.46 13.89 -25.71
N ARG A 471 -3.75 13.87 -26.02
CA ARG A 471 -4.76 14.82 -25.52
C ARG A 471 -5.86 14.12 -24.73
N THR A 472 -6.40 13.02 -25.24
CA THR A 472 -7.54 12.35 -24.58
C THR A 472 -7.09 11.39 -23.48
N THR A 473 -7.99 11.05 -22.55
CA THR A 473 -7.74 10.03 -21.52
C THR A 473 -7.33 8.69 -22.14
N ASP A 474 -8.02 8.25 -23.20
CA ASP A 474 -7.75 6.99 -23.88
C ASP A 474 -6.36 6.98 -24.53
N GLU A 475 -5.95 8.09 -25.14
CA GLU A 475 -4.59 8.23 -25.69
C GLU A 475 -3.53 8.10 -24.61
N VAL A 476 -3.75 8.71 -23.45
CA VAL A 476 -2.82 8.65 -22.31
C VAL A 476 -2.74 7.22 -21.76
N ILE A 477 -3.88 6.55 -21.56
CA ILE A 477 -3.93 5.20 -21.01
C ILE A 477 -3.32 4.18 -21.99
N ALA A 478 -3.71 4.20 -23.27
CA ALA A 478 -3.18 3.28 -24.27
C ALA A 478 -1.65 3.38 -24.40
N ASN A 479 -1.11 4.61 -24.50
CA ASN A 479 0.34 4.79 -24.62
C ASN A 479 1.07 4.44 -23.31
N THR A 480 0.46 4.63 -22.15
CA THR A 480 1.01 4.14 -20.87
C THR A 480 1.12 2.63 -20.87
N ILE A 481 0.07 1.92 -21.31
CA ILE A 481 0.04 0.46 -21.40
C ILE A 481 1.09 -0.04 -22.38
N PHE A 482 1.18 0.52 -23.59
CA PHE A 482 2.19 0.12 -24.56
C PHE A 482 3.62 0.29 -24.04
N ARG A 483 3.93 1.44 -23.44
CA ARG A 483 5.25 1.69 -22.84
C ARG A 483 5.52 0.71 -21.70
N PHE A 484 4.54 0.42 -20.85
CA PHE A 484 4.68 -0.58 -19.78
C PHE A 484 4.94 -1.99 -20.34
N LEU A 485 4.18 -2.43 -21.34
CA LEU A 485 4.34 -3.74 -21.99
C LEU A 485 5.74 -3.88 -22.62
N TYR A 486 6.24 -2.81 -23.23
CA TYR A 486 7.60 -2.74 -23.75
C TYR A 486 8.66 -2.82 -22.64
N VAL A 487 8.56 -2.01 -21.58
CA VAL A 487 9.53 -2.04 -20.45
C VAL A 487 9.57 -3.42 -19.81
N ARG A 488 8.41 -4.08 -19.66
CA ARG A 488 8.33 -5.43 -19.11
C ARG A 488 8.80 -6.52 -20.07
N GLY A 489 9.05 -6.22 -21.34
CA GLY A 489 9.50 -7.17 -22.35
C GLY A 489 8.39 -8.10 -22.88
N PHE A 490 7.13 -7.70 -22.74
CA PHE A 490 6.01 -8.35 -23.43
C PHE A 490 5.96 -7.96 -24.90
N VAL A 491 6.57 -6.82 -25.24
CA VAL A 491 6.69 -6.28 -26.59
C VAL A 491 8.16 -5.98 -26.87
N ASP A 492 8.62 -6.28 -28.08
CA ASP A 492 10.00 -6.06 -28.50
C ASP A 492 10.25 -4.67 -29.13
N ASP A 493 11.49 -4.42 -29.56
CA ASP A 493 11.91 -3.17 -30.22
C ASP A 493 11.22 -2.91 -31.57
N LYS A 494 10.57 -3.93 -32.16
CA LYS A 494 9.78 -3.82 -33.40
C LYS A 494 8.28 -3.66 -33.11
N HIS A 495 7.93 -3.47 -31.84
CA HIS A 495 6.56 -3.36 -31.36
C HIS A 495 5.72 -4.63 -31.63
N GLN A 496 6.38 -5.79 -31.64
CA GLN A 496 5.75 -7.10 -31.81
C GLN A 496 5.68 -7.87 -30.48
N LEU A 497 4.68 -8.73 -30.34
CA LEU A 497 4.52 -9.56 -29.14
C LEU A 497 5.65 -10.58 -29.01
N THR A 498 6.33 -10.57 -27.86
CA THR A 498 7.28 -11.62 -27.49
C THR A 498 6.55 -12.92 -27.13
N THR A 499 7.28 -14.01 -26.87
CA THR A 499 6.67 -15.26 -26.37
C THR A 499 5.89 -15.02 -25.07
N TRP A 500 6.46 -14.22 -24.17
CA TRP A 500 5.78 -13.77 -22.95
C TRP A 500 4.60 -12.83 -23.24
N GLY A 501 4.67 -11.98 -24.26
CA GLY A 501 3.53 -11.15 -24.69
C GLY A 501 2.34 -11.99 -25.16
N LYS A 502 2.61 -13.08 -25.89
CA LYS A 502 1.58 -14.05 -26.29
C LYS A 502 1.03 -14.82 -25.09
N ALA A 503 1.88 -15.23 -24.15
CA ALA A 503 1.45 -15.86 -22.90
C ALA A 503 0.53 -14.94 -22.07
N LEU A 504 0.83 -13.64 -22.02
CA LEU A 504 -0.01 -12.65 -21.36
C LEU A 504 -1.37 -12.48 -22.07
N GLU A 505 -1.39 -12.39 -23.40
CA GLU A 505 -2.64 -12.30 -24.17
C GLU A 505 -3.55 -13.52 -23.94
N THR A 506 -2.97 -14.71 -23.88
CA THR A 506 -3.68 -15.95 -23.57
C THR A 506 -4.32 -15.91 -22.18
N ALA A 507 -3.58 -15.49 -21.15
CA ALA A 507 -4.12 -15.38 -19.78
C ALA A 507 -5.23 -14.32 -19.69
N LEU A 508 -5.04 -13.16 -20.30
CA LEU A 508 -6.01 -12.06 -20.33
C LEU A 508 -7.29 -12.41 -21.07
N SER A 509 -7.25 -13.37 -21.99
CA SER A 509 -8.45 -13.86 -22.67
C SER A 509 -9.35 -14.73 -21.77
N VAL A 510 -8.86 -15.12 -20.58
CA VAL A 510 -9.55 -16.02 -19.64
C VAL A 510 -9.88 -15.33 -18.33
N ALA A 511 -8.96 -14.54 -17.77
CA ALA A 511 -9.09 -13.92 -16.46
C ALA A 511 -9.03 -12.39 -16.50
N ASP A 512 -9.48 -11.77 -15.41
CA ASP A 512 -9.39 -10.33 -15.15
C ASP A 512 -7.97 -9.78 -15.32
N GLU A 513 -7.85 -8.55 -15.84
CA GLU A 513 -6.56 -7.99 -16.28
C GLU A 513 -5.52 -7.95 -15.16
N GLU A 514 -5.93 -7.49 -13.98
CA GLU A 514 -5.01 -7.33 -12.86
C GLU A 514 -4.45 -8.69 -12.43
N GLN A 515 -5.33 -9.69 -12.32
CA GLN A 515 -5.01 -11.03 -11.84
C GLN A 515 -4.13 -11.76 -12.85
N ALA A 516 -4.43 -11.62 -14.14
CA ALA A 516 -3.64 -12.20 -15.24
C ALA A 516 -2.24 -11.58 -15.31
N ILE A 517 -2.10 -10.25 -15.28
CA ILE A 517 -0.80 -9.58 -15.38
C ILE A 517 0.11 -9.95 -14.20
N VAL A 518 -0.42 -9.88 -12.96
CA VAL A 518 0.36 -10.26 -11.77
C VAL A 518 0.72 -11.75 -11.84
N GLY A 519 -0.22 -12.61 -12.23
CA GLY A 519 0.02 -14.04 -12.36
C GLY A 519 1.11 -14.38 -13.39
N ILE A 520 1.12 -13.74 -14.56
CA ILE A 520 2.17 -13.93 -15.56
C ILE A 520 3.54 -13.49 -15.04
N GLU A 521 3.59 -12.37 -14.32
CA GLU A 521 4.84 -11.93 -13.70
C GLU A 521 5.33 -12.90 -12.63
N MET A 522 4.42 -13.46 -11.82
CA MET A 522 4.78 -14.53 -10.88
C MET A 522 5.27 -15.80 -11.57
N LEU A 523 4.71 -16.13 -12.73
CA LEU A 523 5.13 -17.26 -13.56
C LEU A 523 6.54 -17.04 -14.11
N ARG A 524 6.84 -15.85 -14.63
CA ARG A 524 8.19 -15.44 -15.09
C ARG A 524 9.23 -15.51 -13.98
N LEU A 525 8.85 -15.08 -12.77
CA LEU A 525 9.69 -15.14 -11.58
C LEU A 525 9.87 -16.57 -11.02
N GLY A 526 9.12 -17.55 -11.55
CA GLY A 526 9.19 -18.95 -11.11
C GLY A 526 8.65 -19.16 -9.69
N LEU A 527 7.64 -18.40 -9.29
CA LEU A 527 7.09 -18.43 -7.93
C LEU A 527 6.02 -19.51 -7.74
N PHE A 528 5.45 -20.04 -8.82
CA PHE A 528 4.50 -21.15 -8.79
C PHE A 528 5.25 -22.46 -8.66
N THR A 529 5.31 -22.99 -7.44
CA THR A 529 5.95 -24.27 -7.11
C THR A 529 5.05 -25.10 -6.22
N GLY A 530 5.20 -26.43 -6.28
CA GLY A 530 4.51 -27.36 -5.38
C GLY A 530 5.06 -27.42 -3.94
N ASN A 531 6.14 -26.68 -3.65
CA ASN A 531 6.74 -26.58 -2.32
C ASN A 531 5.80 -25.84 -1.34
N PHE A 532 6.10 -25.86 -0.05
CA PHE A 532 5.47 -24.93 0.89
C PHE A 532 5.86 -23.48 0.58
N ALA A 533 5.13 -22.49 1.10
CA ALA A 533 5.45 -21.09 0.84
C ALA A 533 6.82 -20.67 1.42
N THR A 534 7.29 -21.39 2.44
CA THR A 534 8.66 -21.32 2.99
C THR A 534 9.74 -21.77 2.01
N GLY A 535 9.38 -22.44 0.91
CA GLY A 535 10.30 -23.04 -0.04
C GLY A 535 10.66 -24.49 0.27
N THR A 536 10.30 -24.98 1.46
CA THR A 536 10.52 -26.38 1.86
C THR A 536 9.78 -27.31 0.89
N PRO A 537 10.45 -28.29 0.27
CA PRO A 537 9.78 -29.25 -0.60
C PRO A 537 8.88 -30.19 0.21
N VAL A 538 7.82 -30.69 -0.42
CA VAL A 538 7.05 -31.80 0.13
C VAL A 538 7.93 -33.05 0.10
N ALA A 539 7.99 -33.82 1.18
CA ALA A 539 8.81 -35.02 1.23
C ALA A 539 8.30 -36.07 0.23
N LYS A 540 9.18 -36.59 -0.64
CA LYS A 540 8.80 -37.61 -1.63
C LYS A 540 8.34 -38.94 -1.01
N THR A 541 8.70 -39.18 0.24
CA THR A 541 8.27 -40.35 1.03
C THR A 541 6.87 -40.19 1.63
N ASP A 542 6.27 -39.01 1.52
CA ASP A 542 4.91 -38.74 1.99
C ASP A 542 3.90 -39.49 1.12
N LYS A 543 2.99 -40.23 1.74
CA LYS A 543 1.96 -41.01 1.02
C LYS A 543 1.04 -40.09 0.20
N ASP A 544 0.85 -38.85 0.64
CA ASP A 544 0.05 -37.84 -0.03
C ASP A 544 0.90 -36.87 -0.87
N TYR A 545 2.12 -37.26 -1.24
CA TYR A 545 3.06 -36.38 -1.95
C TYR A 545 2.43 -35.68 -3.17
N PRO A 546 1.85 -36.40 -4.16
CA PRO A 546 1.28 -35.75 -5.36
C PRO A 546 0.15 -34.78 -4.98
N ARG A 547 -0.75 -35.21 -4.09
CA ARG A 547 -1.86 -34.40 -3.59
C ARG A 547 -1.36 -33.08 -2.97
N LYS A 548 -0.41 -33.15 -2.04
CA LYS A 548 0.11 -31.96 -1.33
C LYS A 548 0.80 -31.00 -2.30
N VAL A 549 1.59 -31.52 -3.24
CA VAL A 549 2.28 -30.73 -4.26
C VAL A 549 1.27 -29.99 -5.15
N PHE A 550 0.25 -30.69 -5.66
CA PHE A 550 -0.77 -30.09 -6.53
C PHE A 550 -1.66 -29.11 -5.78
N THR A 551 -2.15 -29.47 -4.58
CA THR A 551 -2.93 -28.56 -3.73
C THR A 551 -2.15 -27.29 -3.41
N ASN A 552 -0.86 -27.38 -3.07
CA ASN A 552 -0.02 -26.21 -2.84
C ASN A 552 0.05 -25.30 -4.07
N LEU A 553 0.29 -25.86 -5.25
CA LEU A 553 0.39 -25.10 -6.50
C LEU A 553 -0.94 -24.40 -6.86
N ILE A 554 -2.06 -25.13 -6.79
CA ILE A 554 -3.38 -24.63 -7.16
C ILE A 554 -3.87 -23.57 -6.16
N SER A 555 -3.75 -23.83 -4.86
CA SER A 555 -4.18 -22.86 -3.82
C SER A 555 -3.38 -21.57 -3.82
N LYS A 556 -2.07 -21.64 -4.13
CA LYS A 556 -1.23 -20.46 -4.36
C LYS A 556 -1.69 -19.65 -5.56
N THR A 557 -2.04 -20.31 -6.66
CA THR A 557 -2.61 -19.66 -7.86
C THR A 557 -3.93 -18.96 -7.53
N ALA A 558 -4.77 -19.61 -6.72
CA ALA A 558 -6.03 -19.04 -6.25
C ALA A 558 -5.86 -17.77 -5.38
N CYS A 559 -4.71 -17.56 -4.70
CA CYS A 559 -4.43 -16.29 -4.01
C CYS A 559 -4.33 -15.07 -4.95
N LEU A 560 -4.22 -15.26 -6.27
CA LEU A 560 -4.29 -14.15 -7.23
C LEU A 560 -5.66 -13.46 -7.20
N GLY A 561 -6.74 -14.17 -6.83
CA GLY A 561 -8.10 -13.63 -6.78
C GLY A 561 -8.58 -13.35 -5.36
N ARG A 562 -9.67 -12.59 -5.25
CA ARG A 562 -10.31 -12.26 -3.98
C ARG A 562 -11.49 -13.18 -3.70
N ILE A 563 -11.59 -13.68 -2.47
CA ILE A 563 -12.76 -14.47 -2.06
C ILE A 563 -14.01 -13.60 -2.03
N ARG A 564 -15.13 -14.12 -2.54
CA ARG A 564 -16.42 -13.42 -2.47
C ARG A 564 -16.97 -13.55 -1.06
N HIS A 565 -16.95 -12.45 -0.31
CA HIS A 565 -17.30 -12.42 1.10
C HIS A 565 -18.26 -11.26 1.40
N LYS A 566 -19.13 -11.43 2.40
CA LYS A 566 -20.00 -10.34 2.87
C LYS A 566 -19.17 -9.31 3.67
N PRO A 567 -19.61 -8.05 3.82
CA PRO A 567 -18.91 -7.06 4.67
C PRO A 567 -19.04 -7.41 6.17
N MET A 568 -18.30 -8.41 6.62
CA MET A 568 -18.22 -8.88 8.00
C MET A 568 -16.85 -9.53 8.25
N GLY A 569 -16.51 -9.74 9.52
CA GLY A 569 -15.30 -10.47 9.90
C GLY A 569 -15.26 -11.90 9.34
N PHE A 570 -14.08 -12.31 8.89
CA PHE A 570 -13.87 -13.67 8.39
C PHE A 570 -13.98 -14.70 9.50
N VAL A 571 -14.64 -15.82 9.19
CA VAL A 571 -14.70 -17.01 10.03
C VAL A 571 -14.30 -18.21 9.17
N GLY A 572 -13.31 -18.97 9.65
CA GLY A 572 -12.84 -20.14 8.92
C GLY A 572 -11.41 -20.50 9.25
N PRO A 573 -10.86 -21.54 8.57
CA PRO A 573 -9.47 -21.92 8.71
C PRO A 573 -8.54 -20.78 8.29
N LEU A 574 -7.38 -20.72 8.96
CA LEU A 574 -6.28 -19.81 8.65
C LEU A 574 -5.08 -20.61 8.14
N ASP A 575 -4.31 -20.01 7.24
CA ASP A 575 -3.11 -20.64 6.69
C ASP A 575 -1.98 -19.61 6.53
N ARG A 576 -0.97 -19.70 7.40
CA ARG A 576 0.20 -18.80 7.38
C ARG A 576 1.05 -18.95 6.12
N GLN A 577 1.06 -20.12 5.48
CA GLN A 577 1.79 -20.34 4.23
C GLN A 577 1.10 -19.59 3.09
N LEU A 578 -0.23 -19.66 3.02
CA LEU A 578 -0.98 -18.93 2.00
C LEU A 578 -0.99 -17.42 2.25
N LEU A 579 -1.00 -16.97 3.52
CA LEU A 579 -0.72 -15.55 3.86
C LEU A 579 0.65 -15.12 3.34
N THR A 580 1.69 -15.91 3.60
CA THR A 580 3.05 -15.62 3.13
C THR A 580 3.11 -15.56 1.61
N TYR A 581 2.35 -16.39 0.90
CA TYR A 581 2.27 -16.34 -0.55
C TYR A 581 1.46 -15.13 -1.06
N ALA A 582 0.37 -14.75 -0.39
CA ALA A 582 -0.38 -13.55 -0.70
C ALA A 582 0.49 -12.29 -0.60
N TRP A 583 1.39 -12.20 0.39
CA TRP A 583 2.34 -11.11 0.47
C TRP A 583 3.40 -11.09 -0.65
N LYS A 584 3.73 -12.24 -1.26
CA LYS A 584 4.54 -12.28 -2.50
C LYS A 584 3.78 -11.66 -3.65
N ILE A 585 2.48 -11.98 -3.78
CA ILE A 585 1.58 -11.35 -4.76
C ILE A 585 1.52 -9.83 -4.53
N THR A 586 1.35 -9.37 -3.29
CA THR A 586 1.36 -7.94 -2.92
C THR A 586 2.65 -7.25 -3.36
N ALA A 587 3.81 -7.87 -3.11
CA ALA A 587 5.10 -7.30 -3.47
C ALA A 587 5.28 -7.15 -4.98
N VAL A 588 4.86 -8.15 -5.77
CA VAL A 588 4.87 -8.09 -7.24
C VAL A 588 3.89 -7.02 -7.73
N ARG A 589 2.63 -7.08 -7.28
CA ARG A 589 1.57 -6.10 -7.64
C ARG A 589 2.03 -4.65 -7.42
N ARG A 590 2.57 -4.35 -6.25
CA ARG A 590 3.04 -2.98 -5.93
C ARG A 590 4.19 -2.54 -6.84
N SER A 591 5.15 -3.43 -7.11
CA SER A 591 6.26 -3.13 -8.01
C SER A 591 5.79 -2.83 -9.44
N LEU A 592 4.75 -3.53 -9.91
CA LEU A 592 4.13 -3.26 -11.22
C LEU A 592 3.36 -1.93 -11.21
N ARG A 593 2.64 -1.62 -10.11
CA ARG A 593 1.96 -0.33 -9.95
C ARG A 593 2.95 0.84 -9.98
N ASP A 594 4.04 0.74 -9.23
CA ASP A 594 5.07 1.78 -9.15
C ASP A 594 5.71 2.04 -10.52
N LEU A 595 5.99 0.97 -11.29
CA LEU A 595 6.51 1.08 -12.65
C LEU A 595 5.49 1.75 -13.58
N LEU A 596 4.22 1.34 -13.53
CA LEU A 596 3.15 1.86 -14.38
C LEU A 596 2.91 3.36 -14.13
N GLU A 597 2.84 3.78 -12.87
CA GLU A 597 2.73 5.20 -12.49
C GLU A 597 3.94 6.01 -12.94
N THR A 598 5.14 5.43 -12.87
CA THR A 598 6.37 6.08 -13.31
C THR A 598 6.41 6.25 -14.84
N VAL A 599 5.98 5.23 -15.59
CA VAL A 599 5.83 5.31 -17.05
C VAL A 599 4.84 6.41 -17.43
N LEU A 600 3.65 6.43 -16.81
CA LEU A 600 2.65 7.47 -17.00
C LEU A 600 3.23 8.87 -16.71
N THR A 601 3.85 9.03 -15.54
CA THR A 601 4.39 10.33 -15.11
C THR A 601 5.51 10.80 -16.03
N SER A 602 6.35 9.90 -16.54
CA SER A 602 7.40 10.25 -17.49
C SER A 602 6.85 10.85 -18.79
N MET A 603 5.67 10.43 -19.24
CA MET A 603 5.04 11.01 -20.43
C MET A 603 4.69 12.48 -20.21
N PHE A 604 4.16 12.81 -19.03
CA PHE A 604 3.85 14.19 -18.66
C PHE A 604 5.10 15.05 -18.50
N LEU A 605 6.12 14.55 -17.80
CA LEU A 605 7.38 15.29 -17.58
C LEU A 605 8.13 15.55 -18.89
N ASN A 606 8.05 14.63 -19.85
CA ASN A 606 8.62 14.82 -21.19
C ASN A 606 7.73 15.67 -22.12
N GLY A 607 6.55 16.09 -21.65
CA GLY A 607 5.58 16.90 -22.39
C GLY A 607 4.82 16.14 -23.49
N ASP A 608 4.97 14.82 -23.59
CA ASP A 608 4.26 14.02 -24.59
C ASP A 608 2.73 14.18 -24.49
N VAL A 609 2.25 14.58 -23.32
CA VAL A 609 0.85 14.67 -22.93
C VAL A 609 0.46 16.13 -22.70
N ASP A 610 -0.72 16.52 -23.20
CA ASP A 610 -1.32 17.83 -22.96
C ASP A 610 -1.64 18.01 -21.47
N ARG A 611 -1.20 19.12 -20.88
CA ARG A 611 -1.29 19.36 -19.44
C ARG A 611 -2.52 20.17 -19.04
N ASP A 612 -3.19 20.79 -20.00
CA ASP A 612 -4.45 21.51 -19.76
C ASP A 612 -5.62 20.50 -19.76
N ARG A 613 -5.96 20.00 -18.57
CA ARG A 613 -6.94 18.92 -18.39
C ARG A 613 -7.58 18.92 -17.01
N ASP A 614 -8.79 18.36 -16.95
CA ASP A 614 -9.63 18.20 -15.75
C ASP A 614 -9.91 16.73 -15.39
N ASP A 615 -9.48 15.78 -16.22
CA ASP A 615 -9.74 14.34 -16.11
C ASP A 615 -8.71 13.55 -15.27
N TRP A 616 -7.92 14.22 -14.43
CA TRP A 616 -6.83 13.60 -13.64
C TRP A 616 -7.29 12.40 -12.82
N THR A 617 -8.44 12.51 -12.14
CA THR A 617 -9.00 11.43 -11.31
C THR A 617 -9.46 10.24 -12.14
N VAL A 618 -9.93 10.47 -13.37
CA VAL A 618 -10.31 9.42 -14.32
C VAL A 618 -9.09 8.62 -14.75
N ILE A 619 -7.96 9.29 -15.03
CA ILE A 619 -6.69 8.64 -15.35
C ILE A 619 -6.24 7.73 -14.19
N VAL A 620 -6.25 8.26 -12.96
CA VAL A 620 -5.86 7.49 -11.76
C VAL A 620 -6.76 6.28 -11.54
N GLN A 621 -8.08 6.46 -11.71
CA GLN A 621 -9.08 5.40 -11.53
C GLN A 621 -8.92 4.26 -12.53
N ARG A 622 -8.51 4.56 -13.76
CA ARG A 622 -8.30 3.57 -14.83
C ARG A 622 -7.00 2.78 -14.73
N LEU A 623 -6.07 3.19 -13.86
CA LEU A 623 -4.87 2.39 -13.64
C LEU A 623 -5.16 1.15 -12.74
N PRO A 624 -4.72 -0.05 -13.12
CA PRO A 624 -4.89 -1.29 -12.34
C PRO A 624 -3.98 -1.34 -11.09
N PHE A 625 -4.03 -2.45 -10.35
CA PHE A 625 -3.18 -2.75 -9.18
C PHE A 625 -3.46 -1.86 -7.96
N ALA A 626 -4.68 -1.34 -7.85
CA ALA A 626 -5.06 -0.45 -6.76
C ALA A 626 -5.24 -1.19 -5.43
N GLY A 627 -5.57 -2.49 -5.42
CA GLY A 627 -5.96 -3.21 -4.21
C GLY A 627 -5.40 -4.62 -4.09
N ASP A 628 -5.32 -5.11 -2.86
CA ASP A 628 -4.84 -6.46 -2.58
C ASP A 628 -5.98 -7.45 -2.26
N ASN A 629 -5.78 -8.71 -2.64
CA ASN A 629 -6.79 -9.77 -2.58
C ASN A 629 -6.67 -10.66 -1.34
N GLY A 630 -5.51 -10.69 -0.68
CA GLY A 630 -5.25 -11.54 0.48
C GLY A 630 -5.23 -13.04 0.16
N SER A 631 -5.16 -13.88 1.20
CA SER A 631 -5.05 -15.34 1.08
C SER A 631 -6.38 -16.08 1.11
N GLY A 632 -7.50 -15.38 1.34
CA GLY A 632 -8.81 -15.99 1.59
C GLY A 632 -9.26 -16.94 0.48
N LEU A 633 -9.05 -16.59 -0.79
CA LEU A 633 -9.45 -17.45 -1.91
C LEU A 633 -8.58 -18.70 -2.01
N GLY A 634 -7.26 -18.56 -1.78
CA GLY A 634 -6.35 -19.69 -1.70
C GLY A 634 -6.70 -20.64 -0.56
N ILE A 635 -7.09 -20.11 0.60
CA ILE A 635 -7.54 -20.89 1.75
C ILE A 635 -8.79 -21.69 1.38
N ALA A 636 -9.80 -21.04 0.78
CA ALA A 636 -11.01 -21.72 0.34
C ALA A 636 -10.74 -22.83 -0.68
N ALA A 637 -9.88 -22.57 -1.68
CA ALA A 637 -9.47 -23.57 -2.67
C ALA A 637 -8.74 -24.74 -2.02
N LYS A 638 -7.80 -24.47 -1.10
CA LYS A 638 -7.07 -25.51 -0.37
C LYS A 638 -8.01 -26.37 0.48
N THR A 639 -8.87 -25.75 1.27
CA THR A 639 -9.85 -26.46 2.13
C THR A 639 -10.77 -27.35 1.29
N TYR A 640 -11.24 -26.86 0.13
CA TYR A 640 -12.03 -27.66 -0.80
C TYR A 640 -11.25 -28.87 -1.32
N LEU A 641 -10.04 -28.66 -1.85
CA LEU A 641 -9.22 -29.73 -2.44
C LEU A 641 -8.82 -30.78 -1.39
N ASP A 642 -8.54 -30.34 -0.16
CA ASP A 642 -8.22 -31.24 0.93
C ASP A 642 -9.40 -32.12 1.32
N ALA A 643 -10.61 -31.56 1.35
CA ALA A 643 -11.82 -32.31 1.68
C ALA A 643 -12.27 -33.27 0.57
N VAL A 644 -12.20 -32.85 -0.70
CA VAL A 644 -12.53 -33.72 -1.86
C VAL A 644 -11.56 -34.90 -1.94
N SER A 645 -10.33 -34.73 -1.44
CA SER A 645 -9.29 -35.76 -1.48
C SER A 645 -9.25 -36.65 -0.23
N GLU A 646 -10.19 -36.50 0.72
CA GLU A 646 -10.39 -37.47 1.80
C GLU A 646 -11.05 -38.77 1.30
N ASP A 647 -11.89 -38.68 0.27
CA ASP A 647 -12.59 -39.81 -0.34
C ASP A 647 -11.82 -40.38 -1.54
N ALA A 648 -11.88 -41.71 -1.71
CA ALA A 648 -11.12 -42.42 -2.75
C ALA A 648 -11.58 -42.08 -4.18
N GLU A 649 -12.86 -41.74 -4.38
CA GLU A 649 -13.42 -41.28 -5.65
C GLU A 649 -14.24 -40.00 -5.45
N PRO A 650 -13.82 -38.86 -6.04
CA PRO A 650 -14.52 -37.59 -5.87
C PRO A 650 -15.84 -37.58 -6.65
N THR A 651 -16.94 -37.95 -5.99
CA THR A 651 -18.29 -37.92 -6.58
C THR A 651 -18.86 -36.51 -6.72
N ASP A 652 -19.77 -36.29 -7.68
CA ASP A 652 -20.46 -34.99 -7.83
C ASP A 652 -21.28 -34.63 -6.59
N ALA A 653 -21.85 -35.63 -5.91
CA ALA A 653 -22.57 -35.43 -4.64
C ALA A 653 -21.65 -34.88 -3.55
N LEU A 654 -20.43 -35.43 -3.41
CA LEU A 654 -19.42 -34.94 -2.47
C LEU A 654 -19.02 -33.50 -2.78
N LYS A 655 -18.67 -33.21 -4.04
CA LYS A 655 -18.28 -31.85 -4.47
C LYS A 655 -19.39 -30.84 -4.18
N THR A 656 -20.64 -31.23 -4.44
CA THR A 656 -21.84 -30.43 -4.15
C THR A 656 -21.98 -30.20 -2.64
N ALA A 657 -21.92 -31.24 -1.82
CA ALA A 657 -22.03 -31.11 -0.36
C ALA A 657 -20.95 -30.19 0.24
N ILE A 658 -19.71 -30.26 -0.25
CA ILE A 658 -18.61 -29.37 0.17
C ILE A 658 -18.88 -27.92 -0.27
N LYS A 659 -19.24 -27.70 -1.54
CA LYS A 659 -19.56 -26.37 -2.09
C LYS A 659 -20.74 -25.71 -1.36
N HIS A 660 -21.72 -26.49 -0.95
CA HIS A 660 -22.88 -26.05 -0.17
C HIS A 660 -22.63 -26.00 1.35
N GLN A 661 -21.46 -26.44 1.81
CA GLN A 661 -21.04 -26.45 3.21
C GLN A 661 -21.99 -27.28 4.11
N GLU A 662 -22.35 -28.46 3.64
CA GLU A 662 -23.28 -29.37 4.31
C GLU A 662 -22.56 -30.30 5.30
N GLY A 663 -23.25 -30.64 6.39
CA GLY A 663 -22.75 -31.57 7.40
C GLY A 663 -21.39 -31.14 8.00
N LYS A 664 -20.36 -31.99 7.84
CA LYS A 664 -19.02 -31.76 8.39
C LYS A 664 -18.22 -30.67 7.66
N TYR A 665 -18.66 -30.21 6.49
CA TYR A 665 -17.93 -29.27 5.62
C TYR A 665 -18.27 -27.79 5.88
N ASN A 666 -18.72 -27.45 7.09
CA ASN A 666 -19.23 -26.13 7.45
C ASN A 666 -18.15 -25.18 8.00
N TRP A 667 -17.10 -24.91 7.20
CA TRP A 667 -15.96 -24.10 7.64
C TRP A 667 -16.14 -22.59 7.48
N PHE A 668 -16.89 -22.15 6.46
CA PHE A 668 -17.09 -20.76 6.08
C PHE A 668 -18.57 -20.39 6.18
N GLN A 669 -19.14 -20.47 7.39
CA GLN A 669 -20.58 -20.25 7.64
C GLN A 669 -21.13 -18.97 6.99
N GLN A 670 -20.33 -17.91 6.97
CA GLN A 670 -20.67 -16.62 6.39
C GLN A 670 -20.80 -16.63 4.86
N LEU A 671 -20.22 -17.63 4.21
CA LEU A 671 -20.34 -17.89 2.77
C LEU A 671 -21.49 -18.86 2.43
N ARG A 672 -22.23 -19.33 3.44
CA ARG A 672 -23.41 -20.18 3.26
C ARG A 672 -24.57 -19.36 2.69
N GLY A 673 -25.31 -19.97 1.75
CA GLY A 673 -26.37 -19.30 0.98
C GLY A 673 -25.81 -18.40 -0.14
N ASN A 674 -26.60 -18.20 -1.19
CA ASN A 674 -26.27 -17.40 -2.40
C ASN A 674 -25.09 -17.90 -3.27
N GLY A 675 -24.54 -19.09 -2.95
CA GLY A 675 -23.49 -19.75 -3.74
C GLY A 675 -22.13 -19.04 -3.71
N HIS A 676 -21.80 -18.30 -2.64
CA HIS A 676 -20.56 -17.53 -2.56
C HIS A 676 -19.29 -18.40 -2.60
N LEU A 677 -19.28 -19.54 -1.91
CA LEU A 677 -18.15 -20.48 -1.98
C LEU A 677 -18.00 -21.05 -3.38
N THR A 678 -19.09 -21.52 -4.01
CA THR A 678 -19.09 -21.99 -5.40
C THR A 678 -18.52 -20.95 -6.35
N LYS A 679 -19.05 -19.72 -6.33
CA LYS A 679 -18.57 -18.62 -7.17
C LYS A 679 -17.11 -18.24 -6.90
N SER A 680 -16.64 -18.41 -5.66
CA SER A 680 -15.24 -18.18 -5.32
C SER A 680 -14.36 -19.29 -5.90
N LEU A 681 -14.76 -20.56 -5.76
CA LEU A 681 -14.04 -21.68 -6.35
C LEU A 681 -14.02 -21.60 -7.88
N ASP A 682 -15.14 -21.23 -8.52
CA ASP A 682 -15.20 -21.02 -9.97
C ASP A 682 -14.20 -19.94 -10.43
N GLN A 683 -14.05 -18.86 -9.64
CA GLN A 683 -13.02 -17.85 -9.88
C GLN A 683 -11.61 -18.41 -9.71
N ALA A 684 -11.35 -19.23 -8.67
CA ALA A 684 -10.07 -19.90 -8.50
C ALA A 684 -9.71 -20.81 -9.69
N TRP A 685 -10.69 -21.53 -10.23
CA TRP A 685 -10.50 -22.39 -11.41
C TRP A 685 -10.27 -21.58 -12.68
N THR A 686 -10.97 -20.47 -12.86
CA THR A 686 -10.74 -19.54 -13.97
C THR A 686 -9.30 -18.99 -13.94
N LEU A 687 -8.81 -18.64 -12.74
CA LEU A 687 -7.43 -18.20 -12.56
C LEU A 687 -6.43 -19.30 -12.83
N TRP A 688 -6.71 -20.52 -12.38
CA TRP A 688 -5.91 -21.69 -12.71
C TRP A 688 -5.83 -21.88 -14.23
N ASP A 689 -6.97 -21.86 -14.92
CA ASP A 689 -7.05 -22.06 -16.37
C ASP A 689 -6.27 -20.99 -17.13
N ALA A 690 -6.32 -19.72 -16.70
CA ALA A 690 -5.57 -18.63 -17.29
C ALA A 690 -4.05 -18.83 -17.17
N ILE A 691 -3.55 -19.15 -15.97
CA ILE A 691 -2.12 -19.37 -15.73
C ILE A 691 -1.63 -20.66 -16.38
N TYR A 692 -2.44 -21.72 -16.34
CA TYR A 692 -2.16 -22.96 -17.05
C TYR A 692 -2.05 -22.70 -18.55
N ALA A 693 -3.04 -22.07 -19.19
CA ALA A 693 -3.02 -21.80 -20.63
C ALA A 693 -1.80 -20.97 -21.04
N ALA A 694 -1.43 -19.95 -20.27
CA ALA A 694 -0.23 -19.18 -20.50
C ALA A 694 1.07 -19.99 -20.33
N SER A 695 1.09 -20.92 -19.37
CA SER A 695 2.24 -21.81 -19.14
C SER A 695 2.51 -22.78 -20.29
N GLN A 696 1.50 -23.06 -21.11
CA GLN A 696 1.58 -23.96 -22.26
C GLN A 696 1.87 -23.24 -23.60
N VAL A 697 2.05 -21.91 -23.60
CA VAL A 697 2.35 -21.18 -24.85
C VAL A 697 3.72 -21.61 -25.41
N PRO A 698 3.80 -22.03 -26.69
CA PRO A 698 5.05 -22.50 -27.29
C PRO A 698 6.17 -21.46 -27.25
N GLY A 699 7.36 -21.88 -26.85
CA GLY A 699 8.56 -21.03 -26.78
C GLY A 699 8.66 -20.18 -25.50
N THR A 700 7.70 -20.29 -24.58
CA THR A 700 7.77 -19.66 -23.26
C THR A 700 8.52 -20.56 -22.29
N GLU A 701 9.64 -20.10 -21.74
CA GLU A 701 10.43 -20.86 -20.77
C GLU A 701 9.80 -20.81 -19.38
N VAL A 702 9.00 -21.83 -19.04
CA VAL A 702 8.35 -21.97 -17.73
C VAL A 702 9.04 -23.07 -16.92
N LYS A 703 9.63 -22.71 -15.77
CA LYS A 703 10.39 -23.65 -14.91
C LYS A 703 9.61 -24.90 -14.51
N GLU A 704 8.31 -24.79 -14.28
CA GLU A 704 7.44 -25.84 -13.74
C GLU A 704 6.37 -26.30 -14.73
N ALA A 705 6.60 -26.17 -16.05
CA ALA A 705 5.60 -26.44 -17.09
C ALA A 705 4.96 -27.85 -16.98
N LYS A 706 5.77 -28.88 -16.71
CA LYS A 706 5.28 -30.25 -16.52
C LYS A 706 4.39 -30.39 -15.29
N LEU A 707 4.78 -29.76 -14.18
CA LEU A 707 4.02 -29.79 -12.94
C LEU A 707 2.63 -29.18 -13.12
N PHE A 708 2.52 -28.11 -13.92
CA PHE A 708 1.25 -27.51 -14.29
C PHE A 708 0.34 -28.49 -15.06
N SER A 709 0.87 -29.24 -16.02
CA SER A 709 0.11 -30.26 -16.76
C SER A 709 -0.38 -31.38 -15.85
N ASP A 710 0.50 -31.95 -15.03
CA ASP A 710 0.16 -33.02 -14.09
C ASP A 710 -0.90 -32.55 -13.07
N ALA A 711 -0.77 -31.32 -12.56
CA ALA A 711 -1.73 -30.72 -11.64
C ALA A 711 -3.09 -30.41 -12.30
N ASN A 712 -3.08 -30.03 -13.59
CA ASN A 712 -4.30 -29.73 -14.34
C ASN A 712 -5.14 -31.00 -14.57
N GLU A 713 -4.51 -32.11 -14.95
CA GLU A 713 -5.18 -33.41 -15.05
C GLU A 713 -5.75 -33.85 -13.70
N TRP A 714 -4.97 -33.66 -12.62
CA TRP A 714 -5.41 -33.98 -11.26
C TRP A 714 -6.60 -33.13 -10.80
N LEU A 715 -6.64 -31.84 -11.16
CA LEU A 715 -7.72 -30.91 -10.83
C LEU A 715 -8.99 -31.18 -11.64
N ALA A 716 -8.87 -31.61 -12.90
CA ALA A 716 -10.00 -31.78 -13.83
C ALA A 716 -11.12 -32.68 -13.26
N ILE A 717 -10.76 -33.74 -12.52
CA ILE A 717 -11.72 -34.65 -11.88
C ILE A 717 -12.24 -34.16 -10.51
N ARG A 718 -11.63 -33.10 -9.94
CA ARG A 718 -11.90 -32.58 -8.59
C ARG A 718 -12.65 -31.24 -8.57
N ARG A 719 -12.64 -30.47 -9.65
CA ARG A 719 -13.30 -29.15 -9.69
C ARG A 719 -14.82 -29.21 -9.87
#